data_AF-A0A7W0UB66-F1
#
_entry.id   AF-A0A7W0UB66-F1
#
_cell.length_a   1.000
_cell.length_b   1.000
_cell.length_c   1.000
_cell.angle_alpha   90.00
_cell.angle_beta   90.00
_cell.angle_gamma   90.00
#
_symmetry.space_group_name_H-M   'P 1'
#
loop_
_entity.id
_entity.type
_entity.pdbx_description
1 polymer ?
#
loop_
_entity_poly.entity_id
_entity_poly.type
_entity_poly.pdbx_seq_one_letter_code
_entity_poly.pdbx_strand_id
1 'polypeptide(L)'
;MTAGRLPSESIPGWEKQSYTEADVHAKLFEPDMAALGYPARTSTEAEGEHFLEQRRLAVHRLRSRQERGYYDGLYLIGNSPIVLCEVKRYDAIDSERALARAVDQLKSYAVSGDFASPPPFLLLYCGKPELTRFFRRREMAETAVATADAYELLPDVWSWSRVKDAHVRGRFAEEVVGRERLLEILLHHLDRLEDDLRAPVTHAVQLVAAKQPPGLLTDFGGWLQANPAALARVKTLYERKLAEVQRADARLVVEEMVTQAALNHLNKVFFLNLCEDRNLRGFYRILREFLPATRSETTPTTAAVFLTLLRRKIRDQAGHWRTEEEMAYRALRADLATDVREHVIEQNNWWQLIRVAFDLAEEHFPLVYQDDAYDYFQPHTSTLAELVYDLSTKSFGGLTNRHVGDIYQGLLSSRRRGASGRSGRQRQQSKLGAFYTPHGDVEYMVSRLNLRRDSVVLDPCMGSGHFLEGLYNELLDLYASEGYSKSDAFRQVVGRQLFGADIDTFATSLAAIRLFLLDEEETREPPNLFVHDMLLHSPERPGTELFSNEVLQAEGRERALAERVVGADPGVDALAPIDEVEFDAVVGNPPYGARKPAYKVPVYRRLYGRSQGDLAAGSVGTGDADSYSMFFANGVERLREGGRLCLITNDSFRSLTTHAALRRRILDRCKIVEILLTDTKHFEGVSFQFAGMAITTLEKCSDAQARSDNVMRLVDYVRDPADFAGPPPEQVMELRQAEYEALPETPFFVGVPRELFEAAKRSLRVRDVARGRQGLATADDKRFLAGIGAPASGLPRVIDAGRHRRRAGRAGGRDRHRQASLGPLRQGRGLRRVLAPATHRRRLVPGIGCGA
;
A
#
# COMPACT_ATOMS: atom_id res chain seq x y z
N MET A 1 -25.42 -20.02 10.64
CA MET A 1 -25.66 -21.40 11.10
C MET A 1 -27.03 -21.43 11.77
N THR A 2 -27.91 -22.35 11.39
CA THR A 2 -29.10 -22.66 12.19
C THR A 2 -28.65 -23.26 13.52
N ALA A 3 -29.28 -22.87 14.62
CA ALA A 3 -28.89 -23.36 15.94
C ALA A 3 -29.01 -24.88 16.00
N GLY A 4 -27.96 -25.55 16.48
CA GLY A 4 -28.04 -26.96 16.85
C GLY A 4 -29.05 -27.13 17.98
N ARG A 5 -29.66 -28.31 18.07
CA ARG A 5 -30.63 -28.65 19.10
C ARG A 5 -29.99 -28.44 20.48
N LEU A 6 -30.58 -27.61 21.34
CA LEU A 6 -29.97 -27.29 22.64
C LEU A 6 -29.93 -28.55 23.54
N PRO A 7 -28.85 -28.78 24.31
CA PRO A 7 -28.74 -29.93 25.23
C PRO A 7 -29.97 -30.13 26.11
N SER A 8 -30.55 -29.05 26.64
CA SER A 8 -31.75 -29.12 27.48
C SER A 8 -32.98 -29.68 26.77
N GLU A 9 -33.09 -29.63 25.44
CA GLU A 9 -34.21 -30.22 24.69
C GLU A 9 -34.24 -31.75 24.73
N SER A 10 -33.11 -32.39 25.03
CA SER A 10 -33.03 -33.84 25.19
C SER A 10 -33.65 -34.35 26.49
N ILE A 11 -33.83 -33.47 27.47
CA ILE A 11 -34.34 -33.81 28.82
C ILE A 11 -35.88 -33.71 28.84
N PRO A 12 -36.61 -34.76 29.23
CA PRO A 12 -38.08 -34.75 29.29
C PRO A 12 -38.66 -33.69 30.23
N GLY A 13 -39.78 -33.09 29.84
CA GLY A 13 -40.42 -32.00 30.63
C GLY A 13 -40.86 -32.42 32.04
N TRP A 14 -41.22 -33.68 32.26
CA TRP A 14 -41.57 -34.20 33.60
C TRP A 14 -40.36 -34.25 34.53
N GLU A 15 -39.15 -34.47 34.00
CA GLU A 15 -37.91 -34.47 34.76
C GLU A 15 -37.52 -33.03 35.12
N LYS A 16 -37.63 -32.11 34.15
CA LYS A 16 -37.43 -30.67 34.39
C LYS A 16 -38.40 -30.09 35.43
N GLN A 17 -39.60 -30.63 35.58
CA GLN A 17 -40.55 -30.20 36.62
C GLN A 17 -40.08 -30.53 38.05
N SER A 18 -39.24 -31.54 38.25
CA SER A 18 -38.67 -31.86 39.57
C SER A 18 -37.40 -31.07 39.89
N TYR A 19 -36.90 -30.24 38.96
CA TYR A 19 -35.64 -29.51 39.13
C TYR A 19 -35.83 -28.28 40.04
N THR A 20 -34.95 -28.16 41.04
CA THR A 20 -34.76 -26.92 41.80
C THR A 20 -34.18 -25.81 40.92
N GLU A 21 -34.08 -24.58 41.42
CA GLU A 21 -33.45 -23.48 40.67
C GLU A 21 -31.97 -23.78 40.37
N ALA A 22 -31.27 -24.38 41.33
CA ALA A 22 -29.91 -24.88 41.17
C ALA A 22 -29.79 -26.04 40.15
N ASP A 23 -30.78 -26.94 40.10
CA ASP A 23 -30.83 -27.99 39.07
C ASP A 23 -31.07 -27.40 37.68
N VAL A 24 -31.97 -26.42 37.53
CA VAL A 24 -32.17 -25.73 36.25
C VAL A 24 -30.90 -25.01 35.82
N HIS A 25 -30.18 -24.38 36.75
CA HIS A 25 -28.89 -23.77 36.45
C HIS A 25 -27.86 -24.81 35.97
N ALA A 26 -27.58 -25.84 36.78
CA ALA A 26 -26.48 -26.78 36.54
C ALA A 26 -26.78 -27.81 35.42
N LYS A 27 -28.04 -28.21 35.24
CA LYS A 27 -28.43 -29.28 34.31
C LYS A 27 -29.04 -28.77 33.00
N LEU A 28 -29.55 -27.54 32.96
CA LEU A 28 -30.17 -26.96 31.75
C LEU A 28 -29.41 -25.73 31.24
N PHE A 29 -29.22 -24.72 32.10
CA PHE A 29 -28.62 -23.44 31.71
C PHE A 29 -27.15 -23.56 31.32
N GLU A 30 -26.27 -24.11 32.18
CA GLU A 30 -24.84 -24.22 31.86
C GLU A 30 -24.57 -25.06 30.60
N PRO A 31 -25.20 -26.24 30.38
CA PRO A 31 -25.05 -26.98 29.12
C PRO A 31 -25.52 -26.22 27.88
N ASP A 32 -26.66 -25.52 27.94
CA ASP A 32 -27.17 -24.73 26.81
C ASP A 32 -26.27 -23.52 26.52
N MET A 33 -25.79 -22.83 27.55
CA MET A 33 -24.87 -21.71 27.42
C MET A 33 -23.51 -22.17 26.86
N ALA A 34 -22.99 -23.31 27.31
CA ALA A 34 -21.77 -23.92 26.77
C ALA A 34 -21.93 -24.31 25.29
N ALA A 35 -23.07 -24.88 24.89
CA ALA A 35 -23.38 -25.19 23.49
C ALA A 35 -23.49 -23.92 22.61
N LEU A 36 -23.88 -22.78 23.20
CA LEU A 36 -23.85 -21.46 22.57
C LEU A 36 -22.48 -20.75 22.68
N GLY A 37 -21.48 -21.41 23.29
CA GLY A 37 -20.09 -20.94 23.40
C GLY A 37 -19.82 -19.94 24.53
N TYR A 38 -20.75 -19.76 25.48
CA TYR A 38 -20.57 -18.87 26.63
C TYR A 38 -19.55 -19.42 27.63
N PRO A 39 -18.82 -18.55 28.36
CA PRO A 39 -17.79 -18.97 29.30
C PRO A 39 -18.42 -19.52 30.58
N ALA A 40 -17.77 -20.51 31.18
CA ALA A 40 -18.22 -21.10 32.44
C ALA A 40 -18.14 -20.08 33.59
N ARG A 41 -19.06 -20.17 34.56
CA ARG A 41 -19.16 -19.25 35.71
C ARG A 41 -17.91 -19.24 36.61
N THR A 42 -17.10 -20.30 36.55
CA THR A 42 -15.86 -20.50 37.31
C THR A 42 -14.60 -20.26 36.49
N SER A 43 -14.72 -19.76 35.26
CA SER A 43 -13.55 -19.45 34.43
C SER A 43 -12.87 -18.16 34.90
N THR A 44 -11.54 -18.11 34.75
CA THR A 44 -10.70 -16.94 35.03
C THR A 44 -10.90 -15.79 34.01
N GLU A 45 -12.02 -15.78 33.28
CA GLU A 45 -12.59 -14.64 32.55
C GLU A 45 -13.48 -13.74 33.43
N ALA A 46 -13.65 -14.08 34.71
CA ALA A 46 -14.60 -13.42 35.61
C ALA A 46 -14.00 -13.00 36.98
N GLU A 47 -12.68 -13.05 37.16
CA GLU A 47 -12.04 -12.72 38.45
C GLU A 47 -11.38 -11.33 38.45
N GLY A 48 -11.99 -10.41 39.20
CA GLY A 48 -11.65 -8.99 39.28
C GLY A 48 -12.90 -8.12 39.14
N GLU A 49 -13.25 -7.34 40.17
CA GLU A 49 -14.52 -6.58 40.33
C GLU A 49 -15.84 -7.39 40.30
N HIS A 50 -16.00 -8.41 39.44
CA HIS A 50 -17.26 -9.16 39.24
C HIS A 50 -17.83 -9.81 40.52
N PHE A 51 -16.95 -10.43 41.32
CA PHE A 51 -17.32 -11.04 42.60
C PHE A 51 -17.68 -9.98 43.66
N LEU A 52 -17.22 -8.74 43.51
CA LEU A 52 -17.62 -7.61 44.35
C LEU A 52 -18.97 -7.03 43.90
N GLU A 53 -19.27 -6.96 42.60
CA GLU A 53 -20.60 -6.55 42.13
C GLU A 53 -21.67 -7.57 42.52
N GLN A 54 -21.52 -8.86 42.18
CA GLN A 54 -22.48 -9.91 42.57
C GLN A 54 -22.70 -9.96 44.11
N ARG A 55 -21.65 -9.68 44.89
CA ARG A 55 -21.72 -9.62 46.36
C ARG A 55 -22.32 -8.30 46.88
N ARG A 56 -22.09 -7.15 46.24
CA ARG A 56 -22.79 -5.88 46.54
C ARG A 56 -24.29 -6.02 46.27
N LEU A 57 -24.65 -6.62 45.14
CA LEU A 57 -26.01 -6.95 44.74
C LEU A 57 -26.69 -7.85 45.79
N ALA A 58 -26.02 -8.90 46.28
CA ALA A 58 -26.50 -9.72 47.39
C ALA A 58 -26.68 -8.92 48.70
N VAL A 59 -25.72 -8.07 49.05
CA VAL A 59 -25.72 -7.30 50.31
C VAL A 59 -26.74 -6.15 50.31
N HIS A 60 -27.04 -5.52 49.17
CA HIS A 60 -27.96 -4.39 49.13
C HIS A 60 -29.43 -4.81 49.33
N ARG A 61 -29.84 -5.98 48.80
CA ARG A 61 -31.19 -6.53 49.05
C ARG A 61 -31.38 -7.08 50.46
N LEU A 62 -30.33 -7.63 51.08
CA LEU A 62 -30.34 -7.94 52.53
C LEU A 62 -30.64 -6.70 53.39
N ARG A 63 -30.31 -5.49 52.90
CA ARG A 63 -30.62 -4.22 53.58
C ARG A 63 -32.00 -3.64 53.24
N SER A 64 -32.62 -3.99 52.10
CA SER A 64 -33.90 -3.39 51.66
C SER A 64 -35.16 -4.04 52.25
N ARG A 65 -35.03 -5.11 53.04
CA ARG A 65 -36.12 -5.80 53.77
C ARG A 65 -37.31 -6.29 52.91
N GLN A 66 -37.17 -6.42 51.60
CA GLN A 66 -38.15 -7.14 50.79
C GLN A 66 -37.89 -8.64 50.84
N GLU A 67 -38.56 -9.31 51.77
CA GLU A 67 -38.60 -10.77 51.90
C GLU A 67 -39.31 -11.43 50.70
N ARG A 68 -38.61 -11.59 49.58
CA ARG A 68 -38.88 -12.58 48.51
C ARG A 68 -37.74 -12.60 47.48
N GLY A 69 -36.97 -13.69 47.48
CA GLY A 69 -35.94 -13.98 46.49
C GLY A 69 -34.54 -14.10 47.08
N TYR A 70 -34.09 -15.34 47.29
CA TYR A 70 -32.65 -15.66 47.34
C TYR A 70 -32.06 -15.49 45.92
N TYR A 71 -30.74 -15.35 45.83
CA TYR A 71 -30.02 -14.94 44.62
C TYR A 71 -29.85 -16.04 43.54
N ASP A 72 -30.67 -17.09 43.57
CA ASP A 72 -30.44 -18.33 42.81
C ASP A 72 -30.67 -18.22 41.29
N GLY A 73 -31.02 -17.03 40.79
CA GLY A 73 -31.33 -16.78 39.38
C GLY A 73 -30.48 -15.74 38.66
N LEU A 74 -29.85 -14.77 39.33
CA LEU A 74 -29.24 -13.62 38.64
C LEU A 74 -27.72 -13.76 38.44
N TYR A 75 -27.27 -13.71 37.18
CA TYR A 75 -25.89 -13.93 36.77
C TYR A 75 -25.40 -12.87 35.78
N LEU A 76 -24.12 -12.54 35.85
CA LEU A 76 -23.45 -11.62 34.92
C LEU A 76 -22.37 -12.39 34.15
N ILE A 77 -22.25 -12.13 32.84
CA ILE A 77 -21.28 -12.79 31.96
C ILE A 77 -20.39 -11.76 31.23
N GLY A 78 -19.07 -11.94 31.29
CA GLY A 78 -18.04 -11.13 30.63
C GLY A 78 -17.27 -10.18 31.57
N ASN A 79 -16.09 -9.73 31.11
CA ASN A 79 -15.12 -8.87 31.86
C ASN A 79 -15.64 -7.45 32.23
N SER A 80 -16.79 -7.07 31.71
CA SER A 80 -17.61 -5.91 32.05
C SER A 80 -19.03 -6.37 31.72
N PRO A 81 -20.06 -6.17 32.56
CA PRO A 81 -21.30 -6.95 32.50
C PRO A 81 -22.02 -6.89 31.14
N ILE A 82 -21.73 -7.85 30.25
CA ILE A 82 -22.21 -7.89 28.86
C ILE A 82 -23.64 -8.41 28.82
N VAL A 83 -23.88 -9.50 29.54
CA VAL A 83 -25.18 -10.16 29.62
C VAL A 83 -25.59 -10.31 31.08
N LEU A 84 -26.74 -9.74 31.43
CA LEU A 84 -27.45 -10.01 32.67
C LEU A 84 -28.46 -11.13 32.44
N CYS A 85 -28.19 -12.29 33.01
CA CYS A 85 -29.06 -13.46 32.92
C CYS A 85 -29.93 -13.56 34.18
N GLU A 86 -31.23 -13.79 34.02
CA GLU A 86 -32.13 -14.23 35.10
C GLU A 86 -32.65 -15.63 34.76
N VAL A 87 -32.14 -16.63 35.47
CA VAL A 87 -32.59 -18.01 35.45
C VAL A 87 -33.78 -18.14 36.40
N LYS A 88 -34.81 -18.88 35.99
CA LYS A 88 -35.97 -19.26 36.80
C LYS A 88 -36.14 -20.78 36.78
N ARG A 89 -36.73 -21.33 37.85
CA ARG A 89 -37.20 -22.73 37.84
C ARG A 89 -38.12 -22.99 36.64
N TYR A 90 -38.13 -24.24 36.17
CA TYR A 90 -38.92 -24.69 35.02
C TYR A 90 -40.43 -24.46 35.21
N ASP A 91 -40.92 -24.57 36.44
CA ASP A 91 -42.33 -24.37 36.83
C ASP A 91 -42.67 -22.93 37.24
N ALA A 92 -41.70 -22.05 37.46
CA ALA A 92 -41.93 -20.69 37.96
C ALA A 92 -42.55 -19.73 36.91
N ILE A 93 -42.53 -20.11 35.62
CA ILE A 93 -43.24 -19.40 34.55
C ILE A 93 -44.33 -20.34 34.00
N ASP A 94 -45.52 -20.17 34.55
CA ASP A 94 -46.74 -20.98 34.34
C ASP A 94 -47.81 -20.28 33.49
N SER A 95 -47.64 -18.97 33.27
CA SER A 95 -48.66 -18.08 32.71
C SER A 95 -48.01 -16.86 32.05
N GLU A 96 -48.67 -16.25 31.06
CA GLU A 96 -48.20 -15.00 30.44
C GLU A 96 -48.01 -13.88 31.48
N ARG A 97 -48.85 -13.84 32.52
CA ARG A 97 -48.73 -12.88 33.62
C ARG A 97 -47.53 -13.17 34.54
N ALA A 98 -47.08 -14.43 34.66
CA ALA A 98 -45.80 -14.75 35.32
C ALA A 98 -44.61 -14.33 34.43
N LEU A 99 -44.68 -14.62 33.12
CA LEU A 99 -43.64 -14.22 32.15
C LEU A 99 -43.44 -12.71 32.11
N ALA A 100 -44.52 -11.93 31.98
CA ALA A 100 -44.46 -10.47 31.96
C ALA A 100 -43.80 -9.91 33.23
N ARG A 101 -44.20 -10.39 34.41
CA ARG A 101 -43.60 -9.98 35.69
C ARG A 101 -42.11 -10.31 35.78
N ALA A 102 -41.68 -11.46 35.24
CA ALA A 102 -40.25 -11.83 35.20
C ALA A 102 -39.45 -10.94 34.23
N VAL A 103 -40.01 -10.61 33.07
CA VAL A 103 -39.40 -9.69 32.10
C VAL A 103 -39.29 -8.27 32.67
N ASP A 104 -40.35 -7.77 33.32
CA ASP A 104 -40.36 -6.45 33.95
C ASP A 104 -39.36 -6.38 35.11
N GLN A 105 -39.25 -7.44 35.92
CA GLN A 105 -38.27 -7.55 36.99
C GLN A 105 -36.83 -7.48 36.44
N LEU A 106 -36.51 -8.27 35.41
CA LEU A 106 -35.19 -8.28 34.76
C LEU A 106 -34.82 -6.89 34.19
N LYS A 107 -35.74 -6.28 33.44
CA LYS A 107 -35.55 -4.95 32.83
C LYS A 107 -35.43 -3.83 33.87
N SER A 108 -36.29 -3.81 34.89
CA SER A 108 -36.26 -2.81 35.96
C SER A 108 -34.99 -2.89 36.79
N TYR A 109 -34.41 -4.08 36.93
CA TYR A 109 -33.16 -4.29 37.64
C TYR A 109 -31.94 -3.90 36.79
N ALA A 110 -31.95 -4.20 35.49
CA ALA A 110 -30.91 -3.78 34.55
C ALA A 110 -30.71 -2.24 34.49
N VAL A 111 -31.78 -1.46 34.71
CA VAL A 111 -31.73 0.03 34.76
C VAL A 111 -31.65 0.60 36.18
N SER A 112 -31.40 -0.23 37.19
CA SER A 112 -31.24 0.23 38.57
C SER A 112 -29.90 0.97 38.77
N GLY A 113 -29.81 1.76 39.84
CA GLY A 113 -28.57 2.42 40.26
C GLY A 113 -27.49 1.47 40.78
N ASP A 114 -27.71 0.14 40.74
CA ASP A 114 -26.68 -0.85 41.04
C ASP A 114 -25.63 -0.97 39.92
N PHE A 115 -25.96 -0.54 38.69
CA PHE A 115 -25.06 -0.54 37.53
C PHE A 115 -24.60 0.88 37.17
N ALA A 116 -23.30 1.07 36.96
CA ALA A 116 -22.75 2.35 36.45
C ALA A 116 -23.23 2.66 35.01
N SER A 117 -23.53 1.62 34.23
CA SER A 117 -24.29 1.71 32.97
C SER A 117 -25.11 0.43 32.79
N PRO A 118 -26.40 0.50 32.39
CA PRO A 118 -27.25 -0.68 32.20
C PRO A 118 -26.65 -1.71 31.23
N PRO A 119 -26.62 -3.02 31.58
CA PRO A 119 -26.05 -4.08 30.74
C PRO A 119 -26.62 -4.09 29.32
N PRO A 120 -25.80 -4.32 28.27
CA PRO A 120 -26.25 -4.20 26.88
C PRO A 120 -27.17 -5.35 26.42
N PHE A 121 -27.09 -6.52 27.07
CA PHE A 121 -27.95 -7.67 26.78
C PHE A 121 -28.57 -8.26 28.06
N LEU A 122 -29.80 -8.76 27.96
CA LEU A 122 -30.50 -9.45 29.05
C LEU A 122 -30.96 -10.84 28.58
N LEU A 123 -30.92 -11.84 29.46
CA LEU A 123 -31.39 -13.20 29.16
C LEU A 123 -32.31 -13.70 30.27
N LEU A 124 -33.62 -13.82 30.02
CA LEU A 124 -34.51 -14.58 30.88
C LEU A 124 -34.52 -16.05 30.43
N TYR A 125 -34.12 -16.98 31.29
CA TYR A 125 -34.01 -18.41 30.97
C TYR A 125 -34.81 -19.26 31.97
N CYS A 126 -35.48 -20.30 31.49
CA CYS A 126 -36.22 -21.23 32.36
C CYS A 126 -36.26 -22.69 31.85
N GLY A 127 -35.39 -23.08 30.91
CA GLY A 127 -35.35 -24.43 30.34
C GLY A 127 -36.52 -24.80 29.41
N LYS A 128 -37.40 -23.83 29.12
CA LYS A 128 -38.49 -23.86 28.13
C LYS A 128 -38.14 -22.93 26.96
N PRO A 129 -37.74 -23.45 25.77
CA PRO A 129 -37.34 -22.61 24.65
C PRO A 129 -38.36 -21.52 24.29
N GLU A 130 -39.65 -21.85 24.36
CA GLU A 130 -40.78 -20.97 24.04
C GLU A 130 -41.00 -19.82 25.05
N LEU A 131 -40.42 -19.92 26.27
CA LEU A 131 -40.50 -18.88 27.32
C LEU A 131 -39.16 -18.20 27.60
N THR A 132 -38.04 -18.72 27.09
CA THR A 132 -36.73 -18.02 27.12
C THR A 132 -36.81 -16.73 26.31
N ARG A 133 -36.25 -15.62 26.83
CA ARG A 133 -36.28 -14.31 26.17
C ARG A 133 -34.90 -13.67 26.23
N PHE A 134 -34.35 -13.31 25.07
CA PHE A 134 -33.08 -12.61 24.96
C PHE A 134 -33.32 -11.19 24.47
N PHE A 135 -32.77 -10.19 25.17
CA PHE A 135 -33.01 -8.78 24.89
C PHE A 135 -31.72 -8.05 24.56
N ARG A 136 -31.82 -7.04 23.69
CA ARG A 136 -30.78 -6.05 23.41
C ARG A 136 -31.23 -4.68 23.91
N ARG A 137 -30.31 -3.90 24.45
CA ARG A 137 -30.58 -2.50 24.82
C ARG A 137 -30.81 -1.67 23.55
N ARG A 138 -31.92 -0.94 23.49
CA ARG A 138 -32.19 0.11 22.49
C ARG A 138 -31.35 1.33 22.82
N GLU A 139 -30.71 1.91 21.82
CA GLU A 139 -29.93 3.13 22.01
C GLU A 139 -30.85 4.33 22.26
N MET A 140 -30.57 5.09 23.31
CA MET A 140 -31.16 6.40 23.57
C MET A 140 -30.04 7.42 23.72
N ALA A 141 -30.29 8.65 23.26
CA ALA A 141 -29.34 9.74 23.35
C ALA A 141 -28.92 10.03 24.81
N GLU A 142 -27.70 10.53 24.98
CA GLU A 142 -26.92 10.59 26.24
C GLU A 142 -27.54 11.44 27.38
N THR A 143 -28.69 12.07 27.15
CA THR A 143 -29.42 12.90 28.12
C THR A 143 -30.74 12.29 28.62
N ALA A 144 -31.12 11.09 28.17
CA ALA A 144 -32.34 10.41 28.62
C ALA A 144 -32.10 9.46 29.81
N VAL A 145 -32.92 9.59 30.86
CA VAL A 145 -32.98 8.61 31.96
C VAL A 145 -33.40 7.24 31.38
N ALA A 146 -32.59 6.21 31.59
CA ALA A 146 -32.88 4.87 31.08
C ALA A 146 -34.12 4.27 31.76
N THR A 147 -35.11 3.87 30.95
CA THR A 147 -36.35 3.22 31.41
C THR A 147 -36.38 1.74 31.02
N ALA A 148 -37.31 0.95 31.59
CA ALA A 148 -37.46 -0.48 31.24
C ALA A 148 -37.81 -0.73 29.75
N ASP A 149 -38.32 0.27 29.04
CA ASP A 149 -38.60 0.23 27.60
C ASP A 149 -37.33 0.32 26.73
N ALA A 150 -36.18 0.63 27.32
CA ALA A 150 -34.88 0.66 26.67
C ALA A 150 -34.33 -0.72 26.26
N TYR A 151 -35.16 -1.78 26.24
CA TYR A 151 -34.76 -3.14 25.85
C TYR A 151 -35.75 -3.77 24.88
N GLU A 152 -35.25 -4.17 23.71
CA GLU A 152 -36.01 -4.91 22.69
C GLU A 152 -35.78 -6.41 22.77
N LEU A 153 -36.81 -7.18 22.43
CA LEU A 153 -36.73 -8.63 22.34
C LEU A 153 -36.08 -9.04 21.02
N LEU A 154 -35.08 -9.91 21.08
CA LEU A 154 -34.47 -10.58 19.94
C LEU A 154 -35.20 -11.89 19.63
N PRO A 155 -35.23 -12.35 18.35
CA PRO A 155 -35.94 -13.56 17.95
C PRO A 155 -35.35 -14.84 18.54
N ASP A 156 -34.02 -14.88 18.72
CA ASP A 156 -33.26 -16.04 19.18
C ASP A 156 -32.23 -15.61 20.24
N VAL A 157 -31.83 -16.55 21.11
CA VAL A 157 -30.62 -16.39 21.93
C VAL A 157 -29.39 -16.41 21.02
N TRP A 158 -28.52 -15.42 21.13
CA TRP A 158 -27.31 -15.33 20.31
C TRP A 158 -26.19 -16.18 20.90
N SER A 159 -25.33 -16.74 20.04
CA SER A 159 -24.07 -17.37 20.49
C SER A 159 -23.14 -16.35 21.14
N TRP A 160 -22.27 -16.79 22.04
CA TRP A 160 -21.32 -15.90 22.73
C TRP A 160 -20.42 -15.14 21.76
N SER A 161 -20.02 -15.74 20.64
CA SER A 161 -19.29 -15.01 19.59
C SER A 161 -20.11 -13.84 19.06
N ARG A 162 -21.39 -14.05 18.73
CA ARG A 162 -22.29 -13.01 18.22
C ARG A 162 -22.63 -11.95 19.27
N VAL A 163 -22.74 -12.34 20.54
CA VAL A 163 -22.92 -11.40 21.66
C VAL A 163 -21.67 -10.56 21.89
N LYS A 164 -20.47 -11.18 21.91
CA LYS A 164 -19.21 -10.46 21.96
C LYS A 164 -19.05 -9.54 20.75
N ASP A 165 -19.30 -10.01 19.53
CA ASP A 165 -19.30 -9.16 18.34
C ASP A 165 -20.23 -7.96 18.50
N ALA A 166 -21.50 -8.16 18.85
CA ALA A 166 -22.44 -7.05 18.97
C ALA A 166 -22.16 -6.11 20.16
N HIS A 167 -21.56 -6.61 21.24
CA HIS A 167 -21.12 -5.80 22.37
C HIS A 167 -19.88 -4.97 22.03
N VAL A 168 -18.83 -5.64 21.53
CA VAL A 168 -17.52 -5.07 21.19
C VAL A 168 -17.57 -4.25 19.88
N ARG A 169 -18.70 -4.28 19.16
CA ARG A 169 -19.04 -3.38 18.03
C ARG A 169 -20.08 -2.30 18.39
N GLY A 170 -20.47 -2.15 19.68
CA GLY A 170 -21.54 -1.23 20.11
C GLY A 170 -21.37 0.22 19.62
N ARG A 171 -22.47 0.87 19.22
CA ARG A 171 -22.55 2.20 18.55
C ARG A 171 -21.72 2.42 17.27
N PHE A 172 -20.77 1.55 16.94
CA PHE A 172 -19.63 1.92 16.08
C PHE A 172 -19.29 0.94 14.96
N ALA A 173 -20.22 0.08 14.54
CA ALA A 173 -20.04 -0.73 13.31
C ALA A 173 -21.32 -0.85 12.47
N GLU A 174 -22.18 0.17 12.44
CA GLU A 174 -23.36 0.18 11.55
C GLU A 174 -22.98 0.43 10.08
N GLU A 175 -21.92 1.20 9.81
CA GLU A 175 -21.43 1.44 8.45
C GLU A 175 -20.45 0.32 8.03
N VAL A 176 -20.97 -0.70 7.34
CA VAL A 176 -20.15 -1.58 6.50
C VAL A 176 -19.70 -0.76 5.30
N VAL A 177 -18.42 -0.42 5.25
CA VAL A 177 -17.92 0.58 4.29
C VAL A 177 -17.58 -0.09 2.95
N GLY A 178 -18.31 0.28 1.90
CA GLY A 178 -17.97 -0.08 0.52
C GLY A 178 -16.76 0.70 -0.01
N ARG A 179 -16.12 0.17 -1.07
CA ARG A 179 -14.92 0.74 -1.72
C ARG A 179 -14.93 2.26 -1.87
N GLU A 180 -15.99 2.80 -2.48
CA GLU A 180 -16.10 4.24 -2.77
C GLU A 180 -16.13 5.08 -1.49
N ARG A 181 -16.92 4.64 -0.51
CA ARG A 181 -17.08 5.34 0.76
C ARG A 181 -15.81 5.31 1.61
N LEU A 182 -15.04 4.23 1.57
CA LEU A 182 -13.72 4.19 2.23
C LEU A 182 -12.73 5.12 1.55
N LEU A 183 -12.74 5.17 0.21
CA LEU A 183 -11.91 6.10 -0.54
C LEU A 183 -12.23 7.57 -0.19
N GLU A 184 -13.50 7.94 0.00
CA GLU A 184 -13.88 9.28 0.49
C GLU A 184 -13.27 9.60 1.87
N ILE A 185 -13.41 8.68 2.84
CA ILE A 185 -12.89 8.85 4.20
C ILE A 185 -11.37 9.01 4.17
N LEU A 186 -10.67 8.14 3.44
CA LEU A 186 -9.21 8.17 3.35
C LEU A 186 -8.71 9.41 2.59
N LEU A 187 -9.42 9.90 1.58
CA LEU A 187 -9.09 11.16 0.90
C LEU A 187 -9.23 12.38 1.82
N HIS A 188 -10.31 12.44 2.61
CA HIS A 188 -10.53 13.51 3.59
C HIS A 188 -9.39 13.58 4.62
N HIS A 189 -9.02 12.44 5.20
CA HIS A 189 -7.92 12.40 6.17
C HIS A 189 -6.57 12.67 5.53
N LEU A 190 -6.34 12.23 4.28
CA LEU A 190 -5.11 12.54 3.55
C LEU A 190 -4.91 14.05 3.33
N ASP A 191 -5.97 14.82 3.03
CA ASP A 191 -5.87 16.28 2.90
C ASP A 191 -5.38 16.94 4.21
N ARG A 192 -5.92 16.49 5.34
CA ARG A 192 -5.62 17.06 6.66
C ARG A 192 -4.23 16.68 7.14
N LEU A 193 -3.82 15.43 6.93
CA LEU A 193 -2.45 14.99 7.18
C LEU A 193 -1.44 15.79 6.35
N GLU A 194 -1.71 16.05 5.06
CA GLU A 194 -0.83 16.90 4.25
C GLU A 194 -0.69 18.32 4.79
N ASP A 195 -1.77 18.92 5.29
CA ASP A 195 -1.73 20.29 5.82
C ASP A 195 -1.03 20.39 7.18
N ASP A 196 -1.26 19.43 8.09
CA ASP A 196 -0.53 19.32 9.37
C ASP A 196 0.99 19.16 9.14
N LEU A 197 1.38 18.26 8.24
CA LEU A 197 2.77 17.89 7.98
C LEU A 197 3.53 18.92 7.13
N ARG A 198 2.82 19.85 6.47
CA ARG A 198 3.40 20.82 5.54
C ARG A 198 4.48 21.70 6.17
N ALA A 199 4.22 22.25 7.36
CA ALA A 199 5.16 23.14 8.03
C ALA A 199 6.40 22.39 8.59
N PRO A 200 6.26 21.27 9.33
CA PRO A 200 7.40 20.43 9.74
C PRO A 200 8.29 19.99 8.58
N VAL A 201 7.72 19.47 7.49
CA VAL A 201 8.49 19.02 6.32
C VAL A 201 9.19 20.20 5.63
N THR A 202 8.51 21.35 5.47
CA THR A 202 9.13 22.56 4.91
C THR A 202 10.36 22.99 5.72
N HIS A 203 10.26 22.95 7.05
CA HIS A 203 11.35 23.36 7.93
C HIS A 203 12.50 22.35 7.95
N ALA A 204 12.21 21.04 7.92
CA ALA A 204 13.22 20.00 7.75
C ALA A 204 13.98 20.15 6.43
N VAL A 205 13.28 20.39 5.31
CA VAL A 205 13.93 20.65 4.01
C VAL A 205 14.81 21.91 4.06
N GLN A 206 14.38 22.98 4.72
CA GLN A 206 15.22 24.18 4.95
C GLN A 206 16.49 23.85 5.75
N LEU A 207 16.38 22.99 6.77
CA LEU A 207 17.51 22.56 7.62
C LEU A 207 18.55 21.75 6.84
N VAL A 208 18.12 20.75 6.07
CA VAL A 208 19.05 19.84 5.36
C VAL A 208 19.55 20.38 4.03
N ALA A 209 18.83 21.32 3.39
CA ALA A 209 19.27 21.97 2.17
C ALA A 209 20.27 23.13 2.40
N ALA A 210 20.29 23.71 3.60
CA ALA A 210 21.13 24.87 3.90
C ALA A 210 22.54 24.46 4.39
N LYS A 211 23.55 25.27 4.05
CA LYS A 211 24.94 25.07 4.53
C LYS A 211 25.14 25.42 6.01
N GLN A 212 24.22 26.20 6.57
CA GLN A 212 24.13 26.58 7.97
C GLN A 212 22.64 26.58 8.33
N PRO A 213 22.27 26.20 9.56
CA PRO A 213 20.87 26.15 9.96
C PRO A 213 20.23 27.55 9.93
N PRO A 214 18.91 27.66 9.69
CA PRO A 214 18.19 28.91 9.84
C PRO A 214 18.30 29.43 11.29
N GLY A 215 18.47 30.75 11.45
CA GLY A 215 18.71 31.38 12.75
C GLY A 215 17.51 31.37 13.72
N LEU A 216 16.35 30.87 13.27
CA LEU A 216 15.19 30.58 14.12
C LEU A 216 14.74 29.16 13.79
N LEU A 217 14.62 28.32 14.82
CA LEU A 217 14.16 26.95 14.71
C LEU A 217 12.75 26.84 15.28
N THR A 218 11.91 26.00 14.67
CA THR A 218 10.71 25.49 15.35
C THR A 218 11.12 24.44 16.38
N ASP A 219 10.22 24.05 17.29
CA ASP A 219 10.51 23.01 18.30
C ASP A 219 10.96 21.70 17.63
N PHE A 220 10.30 21.31 16.53
CA PHE A 220 10.71 20.18 15.69
C PHE A 220 12.09 20.39 15.04
N GLY A 221 12.41 21.60 14.57
CA GLY A 221 13.73 21.92 14.02
C GLY A 221 14.86 21.85 15.06
N GLY A 222 14.58 22.29 16.29
CA GLY A 222 15.49 22.15 17.43
C GLY A 222 15.68 20.68 17.82
N TRP A 223 14.60 19.91 17.92
CA TRP A 223 14.65 18.46 18.14
C TRP A 223 15.46 17.74 17.06
N LEU A 224 15.24 18.05 15.78
CA LEU A 224 15.94 17.38 14.68
C LEU A 224 17.45 17.66 14.72
N GLN A 225 17.89 18.88 15.07
CA GLN A 225 19.31 19.18 15.26
C GLN A 225 19.91 18.46 16.47
N ALA A 226 19.16 18.31 17.56
CA ALA A 226 19.58 17.58 18.75
C ALA A 226 19.68 16.06 18.53
N ASN A 227 19.18 15.53 17.41
CA ASN A 227 19.16 14.11 17.07
C ASN A 227 19.93 13.83 15.76
N PRO A 228 21.28 13.72 15.79
CA PRO A 228 22.11 13.59 14.58
C PRO A 228 21.74 12.40 13.68
N ALA A 229 21.29 11.28 14.24
CA ALA A 229 20.84 10.12 13.47
C ALA A 229 19.54 10.40 12.69
N ALA A 230 18.56 11.05 13.32
CA ALA A 230 17.33 11.47 12.65
C ALA A 230 17.61 12.53 11.57
N LEU A 231 18.48 13.50 11.86
CA LEU A 231 18.93 14.50 10.88
C LEU A 231 19.62 13.86 9.67
N ALA A 232 20.47 12.84 9.90
CA ALA A 232 21.11 12.10 8.81
C ALA A 232 20.09 11.37 7.94
N ARG A 233 19.11 10.67 8.53
CA ARG A 233 18.03 10.00 7.78
C ARG A 233 17.15 10.96 6.99
N VAL A 234 16.73 12.08 7.60
CA VAL A 234 15.96 13.13 6.91
C VAL A 234 16.76 13.78 5.79
N LYS A 235 18.08 13.95 5.96
CA LYS A 235 18.98 14.43 4.90
C LYS A 235 19.08 13.43 3.75
N THR A 236 19.25 12.14 4.03
CA THR A 236 19.24 11.07 3.01
C THR A 236 17.92 11.07 2.24
N LEU A 237 16.79 11.14 2.93
CA LEU A 237 15.46 11.24 2.33
C LEU A 237 15.31 12.50 1.44
N TYR A 238 15.82 13.65 1.88
CA TYR A 238 15.83 14.88 1.08
C TYR A 238 16.71 14.75 -0.17
N GLU A 239 17.91 14.18 -0.05
CA GLU A 239 18.82 13.98 -1.19
C GLU A 239 18.21 13.01 -2.22
N ARG A 240 17.51 11.96 -1.77
CA ARG A 240 16.68 11.07 -2.61
C ARG A 240 15.57 11.83 -3.35
N LYS A 241 14.71 12.56 -2.63
CA LYS A 241 13.59 13.30 -3.24
C LYS A 241 14.05 14.47 -4.13
N LEU A 242 15.18 15.11 -3.82
CA LEU A 242 15.81 16.10 -4.69
C LEU A 242 16.26 15.49 -6.03
N ALA A 243 16.76 14.26 -6.02
CA ALA A 243 17.17 13.55 -7.24
C ALA A 243 15.98 13.11 -8.11
N GLU A 244 14.86 12.70 -7.51
CA GLU A 244 13.60 12.36 -8.21
C GLU A 244 12.97 13.58 -8.90
N VAL A 245 12.95 14.73 -8.21
CA VAL A 245 12.27 15.97 -8.67
C VAL A 245 12.94 16.59 -9.92
N GLN A 246 14.21 16.25 -10.21
CA GLN A 246 15.01 16.73 -11.35
C GLN A 246 15.19 18.26 -11.48
N ARG A 247 14.81 19.02 -10.45
CA ARG A 247 15.07 20.45 -10.33
C ARG A 247 15.58 20.72 -8.93
N ALA A 248 16.54 21.63 -8.79
CA ALA A 248 16.94 22.19 -7.50
C ALA A 248 15.87 23.17 -6.98
N ASP A 249 14.65 22.67 -6.88
CA ASP A 249 13.44 23.39 -6.48
C ASP A 249 12.93 22.74 -5.21
N ALA A 250 13.39 23.25 -4.07
CA ALA A 250 13.06 22.73 -2.74
C ALA A 250 11.55 22.69 -2.48
N ARG A 251 10.75 23.54 -3.16
CA ARG A 251 9.29 23.52 -3.04
C ARG A 251 8.69 22.21 -3.58
N LEU A 252 9.16 21.74 -4.74
CA LEU A 252 8.68 20.47 -5.31
C LEU A 252 9.11 19.26 -4.46
N VAL A 253 10.27 19.35 -3.80
CA VAL A 253 10.73 18.32 -2.85
C VAL A 253 9.86 18.31 -1.60
N VAL A 254 9.50 19.48 -1.06
CA VAL A 254 8.52 19.60 0.05
C VAL A 254 7.16 19.03 -0.35
N GLU A 255 6.62 19.40 -1.52
CA GLU A 255 5.32 18.92 -1.98
C GLU A 255 5.28 17.38 -2.05
N GLU A 256 6.33 16.72 -2.58
CA GLU A 256 6.44 15.25 -2.59
C GLU A 256 6.64 14.65 -1.19
N MET A 257 7.54 15.20 -0.36
CA MET A 257 7.79 14.67 0.99
C MET A 257 6.55 14.78 1.89
N VAL A 258 5.73 15.83 1.75
CA VAL A 258 4.48 16.00 2.49
C VAL A 258 3.47 14.92 2.12
N THR A 259 3.24 14.69 0.81
CA THR A 259 2.30 13.66 0.35
C THR A 259 2.73 12.27 0.80
N GLN A 260 4.02 11.94 0.72
CA GLN A 260 4.54 10.64 1.16
C GLN A 260 4.46 10.45 2.69
N ALA A 261 4.76 11.49 3.47
CA ALA A 261 4.60 11.44 4.93
C ALA A 261 3.13 11.24 5.34
N ALA A 262 2.20 11.93 4.67
CA ALA A 262 0.77 11.80 4.92
C ALA A 262 0.25 10.41 4.54
N LEU A 263 0.67 9.86 3.40
CA LEU A 263 0.36 8.50 2.97
C LEU A 263 0.91 7.43 3.92
N ASN A 264 2.14 7.60 4.44
CA ASN A 264 2.73 6.70 5.43
C ASN A 264 1.87 6.59 6.70
N HIS A 265 1.48 7.72 7.31
CA HIS A 265 0.62 7.73 8.50
C HIS A 265 -0.76 7.14 8.22
N LEU A 266 -1.38 7.54 7.10
CA LEU A 266 -2.68 7.04 6.68
C LEU A 266 -2.67 5.51 6.50
N ASN A 267 -1.63 4.97 5.87
CA ASN A 267 -1.46 3.54 5.66
C ASN A 267 -1.31 2.78 6.97
N LYS A 268 -0.38 3.18 7.84
CA LYS A 268 -0.11 2.45 9.09
C LYS A 268 -1.36 2.41 9.98
N VAL A 269 -2.12 3.51 10.08
CA VAL A 269 -3.37 3.57 10.85
C VAL A 269 -4.52 2.80 10.18
N PHE A 270 -4.69 2.90 8.86
CA PHE A 270 -5.72 2.14 8.14
C PHE A 270 -5.48 0.64 8.19
N PHE A 271 -4.24 0.20 7.94
CA PHE A 271 -3.93 -1.22 7.95
C PHE A 271 -4.06 -1.82 9.36
N LEU A 272 -3.70 -1.08 10.40
CA LEU A 272 -3.89 -1.50 11.79
C LEU A 272 -5.39 -1.70 12.07
N ASN A 273 -6.22 -0.75 11.63
CA ASN A 273 -7.68 -0.83 11.74
C ASN A 273 -8.30 -1.99 10.93
N LEU A 274 -7.71 -2.36 9.79
CA LEU A 274 -8.11 -3.52 9.00
C LEU A 274 -7.77 -4.83 9.71
N CYS A 275 -6.57 -4.91 10.31
CA CYS A 275 -6.13 -6.07 11.08
C CYS A 275 -6.99 -6.28 12.34
N GLU A 276 -7.30 -5.19 13.06
CA GLU A 276 -8.19 -5.23 14.23
C GLU A 276 -9.64 -5.61 13.86
N ASP A 277 -10.17 -5.19 12.71
CA ASP A 277 -11.54 -5.56 12.26
C ASP A 277 -11.66 -7.03 11.88
N ARG A 278 -10.63 -7.56 11.19
CA ARG A 278 -10.56 -8.97 10.81
C ARG A 278 -10.16 -9.89 11.98
N ASN A 279 -9.87 -9.33 13.16
CA ASN A 279 -9.46 -10.06 14.36
C ASN A 279 -8.25 -10.98 14.11
N LEU A 280 -7.26 -10.49 13.35
CA LEU A 280 -6.08 -11.28 12.98
C LEU A 280 -5.28 -11.66 14.23
N ARG A 281 -4.97 -12.95 14.37
CA ARG A 281 -4.29 -13.45 15.57
C ARG A 281 -2.91 -12.79 15.72
N GLY A 282 -2.68 -12.18 16.89
CA GLY A 282 -1.46 -11.41 17.19
C GLY A 282 -1.68 -9.89 17.17
N PHE A 283 -2.74 -9.42 16.51
CA PHE A 283 -3.19 -8.03 16.64
C PHE A 283 -4.11 -7.88 17.84
N TYR A 284 -3.71 -7.00 18.75
CA TYR A 284 -4.56 -6.51 19.82
C TYR A 284 -5.49 -5.43 19.27
N ARG A 285 -6.74 -5.38 19.74
CA ARG A 285 -7.73 -4.36 19.35
C ARG A 285 -7.47 -3.01 20.02
N ILE A 286 -6.23 -2.52 19.96
CA ILE A 286 -5.74 -1.35 20.69
C ILE A 286 -6.49 -0.08 20.30
N LEU A 287 -6.68 0.15 19.01
CA LEU A 287 -7.37 1.35 18.56
C LEU A 287 -8.86 1.27 18.89
N ARG A 288 -9.48 0.09 18.71
CA ARG A 288 -10.92 -0.12 18.93
C ARG A 288 -11.36 -0.23 20.38
N GLU A 289 -10.55 -0.81 21.28
CA GLU A 289 -10.88 -0.95 22.71
C GLU A 289 -10.69 0.34 23.50
N PHE A 290 -9.78 1.22 23.06
CA PHE A 290 -9.47 2.49 23.72
C PHE A 290 -10.04 3.71 22.96
N LEU A 291 -11.08 3.49 22.13
CA LEU A 291 -11.87 4.57 21.54
C LEU A 291 -12.58 5.39 22.63
N PRO A 292 -12.54 6.74 22.58
CA PRO A 292 -13.42 7.56 23.39
C PRO A 292 -14.88 7.38 22.96
N ALA A 293 -15.82 7.54 23.90
CA ALA A 293 -17.25 7.34 23.66
C ALA A 293 -17.85 8.36 22.66
N THR A 294 -17.18 9.51 22.47
CA THR A 294 -17.54 10.57 21.53
C THR A 294 -16.30 11.14 20.83
N ARG A 295 -16.47 11.77 19.66
CA ARG A 295 -15.40 12.50 18.94
C ARG A 295 -14.79 13.66 19.75
N SER A 296 -15.47 14.13 20.80
CA SER A 296 -15.10 15.29 21.61
C SER A 296 -14.32 14.95 22.89
N GLU A 297 -14.32 13.69 23.33
CA GLU A 297 -13.63 13.28 24.56
C GLU A 297 -12.17 12.90 24.28
N THR A 298 -11.27 13.86 24.47
CA THR A 298 -9.83 13.67 24.26
C THR A 298 -9.12 13.21 25.54
N THR A 299 -9.40 12.00 26.01
CA THR A 299 -8.61 11.35 27.08
C THR A 299 -8.36 9.88 26.75
N PRO A 300 -7.19 9.53 26.18
CA PRO A 300 -6.75 8.14 26.07
C PRO A 300 -6.42 7.62 27.47
N THR A 301 -7.40 7.16 28.22
CA THR A 301 -7.15 6.59 29.55
C THR A 301 -6.42 5.25 29.40
N THR A 302 -5.29 5.13 30.10
CA THR A 302 -4.63 3.87 30.49
C THR A 302 -3.77 3.17 29.42
N ALA A 303 -4.07 3.33 28.13
CA ALA A 303 -3.52 2.47 27.08
C ALA A 303 -1.98 2.50 26.90
N ALA A 304 -1.33 3.67 26.79
CA ALA A 304 0.07 3.74 26.37
C ALA A 304 1.07 3.10 27.36
N VAL A 305 0.87 3.30 28.67
CA VAL A 305 1.71 2.70 29.73
C VAL A 305 1.47 1.19 29.82
N PHE A 306 0.21 0.77 29.77
CA PHE A 306 -0.21 -0.64 29.78
C PHE A 306 0.44 -1.43 28.65
N LEU A 307 0.35 -0.93 27.41
CA LEU A 307 0.89 -1.60 26.22
C LEU A 307 2.43 -1.61 26.21
N THR A 308 3.08 -0.58 26.75
CA THR A 308 4.56 -0.54 26.90
C THR A 308 5.07 -1.61 27.88
N LEU A 309 4.32 -1.88 28.95
CA LEU A 309 4.64 -2.94 29.91
C LEU A 309 4.40 -4.34 29.31
N LEU A 310 3.30 -4.52 28.56
CA LEU A 310 3.03 -5.71 27.75
C LEU A 310 4.19 -6.04 26.81
N ARG A 311 4.61 -5.08 25.98
CA ARG A 311 5.73 -5.24 25.03
C ARG A 311 7.04 -5.65 25.71
N ARG A 312 7.28 -5.20 26.95
CA ARG A 312 8.45 -5.62 27.75
C ARG A 312 8.34 -7.03 28.30
N LYS A 313 7.13 -7.54 28.54
CA LYS A 313 6.87 -8.85 29.17
C LYS A 313 6.63 -9.98 28.15
N ILE A 314 6.18 -9.65 26.94
CA ILE A 314 6.02 -10.58 25.80
C ILE A 314 7.36 -10.93 25.13
N ARG A 315 8.42 -10.16 25.40
CA ARG A 315 9.72 -10.27 24.74
C ARG A 315 10.54 -11.54 25.02
N ASP A 316 10.01 -12.48 25.79
CA ASP A 316 10.61 -13.81 25.99
C ASP A 316 10.29 -14.72 24.80
N GLN A 317 11.33 -15.33 24.23
CA GLN A 317 11.44 -15.67 22.79
C GLN A 317 10.63 -16.91 22.30
N ALA A 318 9.44 -17.18 22.83
CA ALA A 318 8.76 -18.47 22.67
C ALA A 318 7.47 -18.49 21.80
N GLY A 319 6.97 -17.34 21.32
CA GLY A 319 6.00 -17.24 20.20
C GLY A 319 4.64 -17.95 20.35
N HIS A 320 4.30 -18.50 21.52
CA HIS A 320 3.09 -19.28 21.77
C HIS A 320 2.46 -18.85 23.08
N TRP A 321 1.21 -18.38 23.03
CA TRP A 321 0.42 -18.10 24.22
C TRP A 321 0.15 -19.37 25.02
N ARG A 322 0.79 -19.49 26.18
CA ARG A 322 0.41 -20.46 27.20
C ARG A 322 -0.80 -19.93 27.97
N THR A 323 -1.65 -20.81 28.48
CA THR A 323 -2.81 -20.44 29.31
C THR A 323 -2.42 -19.58 30.52
N GLU A 324 -1.21 -19.79 31.04
CA GLU A 324 -0.58 -19.02 32.12
C GLU A 324 -0.28 -17.56 31.72
N GLU A 325 0.01 -17.29 30.44
CA GLU A 325 0.36 -15.95 29.93
C GLU A 325 -0.90 -15.11 29.69
N GLU A 326 -1.98 -15.73 29.22
CA GLU A 326 -3.31 -15.11 29.17
C GLU A 326 -3.83 -14.77 30.58
N MET A 327 -3.61 -15.66 31.55
CA MET A 327 -3.86 -15.36 32.96
C MET A 327 -2.96 -14.24 33.50
N ALA A 328 -1.69 -14.20 33.13
CA ALA A 328 -0.77 -13.15 33.55
C ALA A 328 -1.12 -11.76 32.98
N TYR A 329 -1.68 -11.71 31.76
CA TYR A 329 -2.25 -10.49 31.19
C TYR A 329 -3.49 -10.01 31.97
N ARG A 330 -4.41 -10.93 32.29
CA ARG A 330 -5.65 -10.64 33.03
C ARG A 330 -5.37 -10.18 34.47
N ALA A 331 -4.43 -10.83 35.17
CA ALA A 331 -3.99 -10.42 36.51
C ALA A 331 -3.35 -9.03 36.49
N LEU A 332 -2.46 -8.74 35.52
CA LEU A 332 -1.81 -7.44 35.37
C LEU A 332 -2.82 -6.31 35.07
N ARG A 333 -3.89 -6.61 34.31
CA ARG A 333 -5.01 -5.70 34.06
C ARG A 333 -5.81 -5.42 35.34
N ALA A 334 -6.01 -6.41 36.21
CA ALA A 334 -6.75 -6.25 37.46
C ALA A 334 -5.98 -5.41 38.50
N ASP A 335 -4.69 -5.70 38.70
CA ASP A 335 -3.86 -4.98 39.69
C ASP A 335 -3.68 -3.49 39.34
N LEU A 336 -3.51 -3.17 38.06
CA LEU A 336 -3.24 -1.80 37.59
C LEU A 336 -4.51 -0.94 37.38
N ALA A 337 -5.72 -1.50 37.47
CA ALA A 337 -6.96 -0.80 37.12
C ALA A 337 -7.26 0.43 38.00
N THR A 338 -6.74 0.47 39.23
CA THR A 338 -7.04 1.55 40.20
C THR A 338 -6.07 2.72 40.04
N ASP A 339 -4.77 2.47 40.17
CA ASP A 339 -3.72 3.51 40.07
C ASP A 339 -3.73 4.21 38.69
N VAL A 340 -4.10 3.47 37.64
CA VAL A 340 -4.12 3.94 36.26
C VAL A 340 -5.48 4.57 35.87
N ARG A 341 -6.44 4.71 36.81
CA ARG A 341 -7.58 5.64 36.67
C ARG A 341 -7.22 7.05 37.16
N GLU A 342 -6.50 7.16 38.28
CA GLU A 342 -6.25 8.46 38.93
C GLU A 342 -5.15 9.29 38.25
N HIS A 343 -4.09 8.66 37.73
CA HIS A 343 -2.90 9.37 37.24
C HIS A 343 -2.95 9.81 35.76
N VAL A 344 -4.09 9.64 35.11
CA VAL A 344 -4.11 9.30 33.66
C VAL A 344 -5.07 10.16 32.85
N ILE A 345 -6.03 10.80 33.50
CA ILE A 345 -7.04 11.67 32.89
C ILE A 345 -6.43 12.96 32.30
N GLU A 346 -5.16 13.28 32.61
CA GLU A 346 -4.54 14.56 32.24
C GLU A 346 -3.34 14.49 31.26
N GLN A 347 -2.74 13.33 30.95
CA GLN A 347 -1.38 13.30 30.35
C GLN A 347 -1.10 12.44 29.10
N ASN A 348 -2.04 11.65 28.57
CA ASN A 348 -1.74 10.75 27.44
C ASN A 348 -1.90 11.41 26.06
N ASN A 349 -0.86 11.32 25.23
CA ASN A 349 -0.87 11.78 23.83
C ASN A 349 -1.27 10.63 22.89
N TRP A 350 -2.20 10.88 21.97
CA TRP A 350 -2.60 9.92 20.90
C TRP A 350 -1.41 9.35 20.12
N TRP A 351 -0.34 10.13 19.93
CA TRP A 351 0.89 9.62 19.33
C TRP A 351 1.42 8.42 20.12
N GLN A 352 1.58 8.53 21.44
CA GLN A 352 2.16 7.45 22.26
C GLN A 352 1.37 6.15 22.14
N LEU A 353 0.03 6.22 22.09
CA LEU A 353 -0.82 5.05 21.86
C LEU A 353 -0.53 4.40 20.50
N ILE A 354 -0.53 5.19 19.44
CA ILE A 354 -0.29 4.74 18.06
C ILE A 354 1.14 4.22 17.89
N ARG A 355 2.14 4.82 18.56
CA ARG A 355 3.53 4.34 18.54
C ARG A 355 3.58 2.92 19.06
N VAL A 356 2.94 2.63 20.19
CA VAL A 356 2.96 1.28 20.77
C VAL A 356 2.16 0.30 19.90
N ALA A 357 1.06 0.74 19.29
CA ALA A 357 0.30 -0.10 18.37
C ALA A 357 1.11 -0.45 17.09
N PHE A 358 1.86 0.51 16.53
CA PHE A 358 2.78 0.26 15.41
C PHE A 358 3.93 -0.65 15.84
N ASP A 359 4.54 -0.39 17.00
CA ASP A 359 5.64 -1.17 17.57
C ASP A 359 5.26 -2.63 17.93
N LEU A 360 3.97 -2.92 18.11
CA LEU A 360 3.42 -4.28 18.25
C LEU A 360 3.06 -4.89 16.90
N ALA A 361 2.53 -4.08 15.97
CA ALA A 361 2.23 -4.51 14.60
C ALA A 361 3.50 -4.81 13.77
N GLU A 362 4.63 -4.16 14.08
CA GLU A 362 5.96 -4.40 13.48
C GLU A 362 6.46 -5.83 13.68
N GLU A 363 6.09 -6.49 14.78
CA GLU A 363 6.44 -7.90 15.04
C GLU A 363 5.82 -8.85 13.99
N HIS A 364 4.65 -8.50 13.47
CA HIS A 364 3.92 -9.30 12.48
C HIS A 364 4.04 -8.76 11.05
N PHE A 365 4.24 -7.45 10.89
CA PHE A 365 4.33 -6.75 9.62
C PHE A 365 5.49 -5.75 9.60
N PRO A 366 6.74 -6.22 9.68
CA PRO A 366 7.90 -5.34 9.72
C PRO A 366 7.95 -4.40 8.51
N LEU A 367 7.67 -4.91 7.30
CA LEU A 367 7.65 -4.11 6.07
C LEU A 367 6.64 -2.94 6.07
N VAL A 368 5.58 -3.01 6.88
CA VAL A 368 4.55 -1.95 6.94
C VAL A 368 4.80 -0.99 8.11
N TYR A 369 5.29 -1.48 9.25
CA TYR A 369 5.41 -0.67 10.47
C TYR A 369 6.82 -0.23 10.83
N GLN A 370 7.85 -0.74 10.14
CA GLN A 370 9.24 -0.31 10.28
C GLN A 370 9.36 1.21 10.37
N ASP A 371 10.19 1.67 11.30
CA ASP A 371 10.46 3.09 11.51
C ASP A 371 11.09 3.71 10.25
N ASP A 372 10.38 4.63 9.59
CA ASP A 372 10.84 5.42 8.44
C ASP A 372 11.19 6.85 8.90
N ALA A 373 12.06 7.55 8.17
CA ALA A 373 12.27 8.98 8.34
C ALA A 373 10.98 9.81 8.19
N TYR A 374 9.97 9.28 7.49
CA TYR A 374 8.62 9.85 7.43
C TYR A 374 7.89 9.87 8.80
N ASP A 375 8.16 8.91 9.70
CA ASP A 375 7.52 8.85 11.02
C ASP A 375 7.97 9.98 11.97
N TYR A 376 9.07 10.67 11.65
CA TYR A 376 9.52 11.86 12.38
C TYR A 376 8.59 13.06 12.19
N PHE A 377 7.87 13.14 11.07
CA PHE A 377 6.89 14.20 10.83
C PHE A 377 5.58 13.81 11.51
N GLN A 378 5.25 14.47 12.62
CA GLN A 378 4.11 14.12 13.45
C GLN A 378 2.86 14.92 13.05
N PRO A 379 1.71 14.28 12.75
CA PRO A 379 0.44 14.97 12.55
C PRO A 379 -0.05 15.64 13.85
N HIS A 380 -1.01 16.56 13.77
CA HIS A 380 -1.62 17.10 14.98
C HIS A 380 -2.45 16.02 15.69
N THR A 381 -2.41 16.03 17.02
CA THR A 381 -3.13 15.09 17.91
C THR A 381 -4.62 14.98 17.57
N SER A 382 -5.27 16.08 17.17
CA SER A 382 -6.69 16.11 16.78
C SER A 382 -6.97 15.40 15.45
N THR A 383 -6.20 15.69 14.40
CA THR A 383 -6.30 15.00 13.10
C THR A 383 -6.05 13.50 13.25
N LEU A 384 -5.05 13.14 14.05
CA LEU A 384 -4.68 11.75 14.29
C LEU A 384 -5.75 10.98 15.08
N ALA A 385 -6.33 11.61 16.11
CA ALA A 385 -7.46 11.07 16.86
C ALA A 385 -8.70 10.87 15.98
N GLU A 386 -9.00 11.84 15.11
CA GLU A 386 -10.17 11.78 14.21
C GLU A 386 -10.00 10.70 13.13
N LEU A 387 -8.80 10.52 12.58
CA LEU A 387 -8.48 9.41 11.68
C LEU A 387 -8.64 8.05 12.37
N VAL A 388 -8.11 7.89 13.58
CA VAL A 388 -8.27 6.64 14.35
C VAL A 388 -9.74 6.38 14.61
N TYR A 389 -10.49 7.38 15.09
CA TYR A 389 -11.92 7.27 15.35
C TYR A 389 -12.69 6.88 14.08
N ASP A 390 -12.49 7.60 12.98
CA ASP A 390 -13.23 7.37 11.74
C ASP A 390 -12.97 6.03 11.07
N LEU A 391 -11.83 5.37 11.33
CA LEU A 391 -11.53 4.03 10.81
C LEU A 391 -11.88 2.92 11.80
N SER A 392 -11.70 3.15 13.11
CA SER A 392 -12.05 2.18 14.17
C SER A 392 -13.56 1.99 14.28
N THR A 393 -14.34 3.01 13.87
CA THR A 393 -15.81 3.03 13.85
C THR A 393 -16.43 2.53 12.53
N LYS A 394 -15.69 1.71 11.78
CA LYS A 394 -16.11 1.09 10.51
C LYS A 394 -15.84 -0.40 10.53
N SER A 395 -16.65 -1.16 9.79
CA SER A 395 -16.30 -2.52 9.43
C SER A 395 -15.86 -2.61 7.97
N PHE A 396 -14.78 -3.37 7.78
CA PHE A 396 -14.12 -3.67 6.53
C PHE A 396 -14.42 -5.10 6.05
N GLY A 397 -15.36 -5.82 6.68
CA GLY A 397 -15.76 -7.17 6.30
C GLY A 397 -16.27 -7.33 4.85
N GLY A 398 -16.66 -6.22 4.20
CA GLY A 398 -17.01 -6.17 2.77
C GLY A 398 -15.81 -5.89 1.83
N LEU A 399 -14.59 -5.72 2.35
CA LEU A 399 -13.40 -5.46 1.55
C LEU A 399 -12.68 -6.75 1.18
N THR A 400 -12.49 -6.95 -0.12
CA THR A 400 -11.61 -7.95 -0.71
C THR A 400 -10.21 -7.36 -0.98
N ASN A 401 -9.25 -8.21 -1.32
CA ASN A 401 -7.87 -7.78 -1.62
C ASN A 401 -7.81 -6.90 -2.88
N ARG A 402 -8.75 -7.10 -3.80
CA ARG A 402 -9.06 -6.21 -4.92
C ARG A 402 -9.51 -4.83 -4.44
N HIS A 403 -10.49 -4.75 -3.53
CA HIS A 403 -10.97 -3.47 -2.99
C HIS A 403 -9.83 -2.66 -2.33
N VAL A 404 -8.93 -3.32 -1.59
CA VAL A 404 -7.76 -2.66 -0.97
C VAL A 404 -6.86 -2.04 -2.03
N GLY A 405 -6.43 -2.81 -3.04
CA GLY A 405 -5.59 -2.31 -4.14
C GLY A 405 -6.24 -1.14 -4.91
N ASP A 406 -7.53 -1.26 -5.22
CA ASP A 406 -8.32 -0.25 -5.93
C ASP A 406 -8.43 1.07 -5.15
N ILE A 407 -8.55 1.01 -3.82
CA ILE A 407 -8.61 2.19 -2.94
C ILE A 407 -7.29 2.94 -2.99
N TYR A 408 -6.16 2.25 -2.92
CA TYR A 408 -4.84 2.88 -3.02
C TYR A 408 -4.59 3.52 -4.39
N GLN A 409 -5.03 2.88 -5.47
CA GLN A 409 -5.06 3.50 -6.81
C GLN A 409 -5.94 4.76 -6.81
N GLY A 410 -7.09 4.74 -6.11
CA GLY A 410 -7.95 5.90 -5.88
C GLY A 410 -7.25 7.07 -5.16
N LEU A 411 -6.48 6.79 -4.12
CA LEU A 411 -5.71 7.79 -3.36
C LEU A 411 -4.63 8.44 -4.24
N LEU A 412 -3.78 7.61 -4.86
CA LEU A 412 -2.70 8.06 -5.74
C LEU A 412 -3.22 8.80 -6.99
N SER A 413 -4.35 8.38 -7.55
CA SER A 413 -4.96 9.03 -8.73
C SER A 413 -5.68 10.35 -8.41
N SER A 414 -6.15 10.54 -7.17
CA SER A 414 -6.87 11.75 -6.76
C SER A 414 -5.93 12.91 -6.42
N ARG A 415 -4.78 12.65 -5.80
CA ARG A 415 -3.71 13.66 -5.62
C ARG A 415 -3.23 14.23 -6.96
N ARG A 416 -3.23 13.42 -8.03
CA ARG A 416 -2.94 13.83 -9.42
C ARG A 416 -3.99 14.80 -10.03
N ARG A 417 -5.11 15.10 -9.35
CA ARG A 417 -6.14 16.06 -9.80
C ARG A 417 -6.02 17.46 -9.19
N GLY A 418 -5.27 17.65 -8.09
CA GLY A 418 -5.17 18.93 -7.37
C GLY A 418 -4.29 20.00 -8.03
N ALA A 419 -3.36 19.61 -8.90
CA ALA A 419 -2.48 20.55 -9.61
C ALA A 419 -3.23 21.31 -10.71
N SER A 420 -3.52 22.59 -10.46
CA SER A 420 -4.38 23.43 -11.32
C SER A 420 -3.81 23.64 -12.73
N GLY A 421 -4.42 22.98 -13.72
CA GLY A 421 -4.22 23.24 -15.15
C GLY A 421 -4.20 21.99 -16.02
N ARG A 422 -4.74 22.08 -17.25
CA ARG A 422 -4.71 20.99 -18.25
C ARG A 422 -3.29 20.50 -18.58
N SER A 423 -2.27 21.37 -18.43
CA SER A 423 -0.84 21.06 -18.60
C SER A 423 -0.16 20.52 -17.32
N GLY A 424 -0.74 20.74 -16.13
CA GLY A 424 -0.28 20.13 -14.88
C GLY A 424 -0.67 18.65 -14.80
N ARG A 425 -1.90 18.35 -15.23
CA ARG A 425 -2.48 17.00 -15.38
C ARG A 425 -1.54 16.01 -16.10
N GLN A 426 -0.85 16.48 -17.14
CA GLN A 426 0.11 15.68 -17.93
C GLN A 426 1.47 15.44 -17.25
N ARG A 427 1.80 16.12 -16.14
CA ARG A 427 3.19 16.27 -15.67
C ARG A 427 3.53 15.50 -14.39
N GLN A 428 2.58 14.74 -13.84
CA GLN A 428 2.76 13.99 -12.60
C GLN A 428 2.47 12.49 -12.79
N GLN A 429 1.42 12.12 -13.54
CA GLN A 429 1.25 10.77 -14.10
C GLN A 429 2.49 10.28 -14.87
N SER A 430 3.21 11.18 -15.55
CA SER A 430 4.40 10.89 -16.37
C SER A 430 5.74 10.92 -15.62
N LYS A 431 5.77 11.20 -14.31
CA LYS A 431 7.03 11.32 -13.55
C LYS A 431 7.43 10.05 -12.79
N LEU A 432 6.46 9.33 -12.24
CA LEU A 432 6.68 8.17 -11.39
C LEU A 432 6.58 6.83 -12.12
N GLY A 433 6.03 6.79 -13.36
CA GLY A 433 5.92 5.55 -14.14
C GLY A 433 4.95 4.49 -13.57
N ALA A 434 4.34 4.75 -12.40
CA ALA A 434 3.41 3.83 -11.74
C ALA A 434 2.07 3.72 -12.50
N PHE A 435 1.98 2.67 -13.31
CA PHE A 435 0.78 2.19 -14.00
C PHE A 435 0.37 0.83 -13.42
N TYR A 436 -0.93 0.63 -13.26
CA TYR A 436 -1.54 -0.63 -12.82
C TYR A 436 -1.69 -1.55 -14.02
N THR A 437 -1.36 -2.85 -13.90
CA THR A 437 -1.60 -3.85 -14.96
C THR A 437 -2.99 -4.48 -14.76
N PRO A 438 -3.92 -4.40 -15.73
CA PRO A 438 -5.25 -5.01 -15.62
C PRO A 438 -5.21 -6.53 -15.41
N HIS A 439 -6.26 -7.09 -14.80
CA HIS A 439 -6.31 -8.50 -14.39
C HIS A 439 -6.08 -9.47 -15.55
N GLY A 440 -6.74 -9.25 -16.70
CA GLY A 440 -6.58 -10.12 -17.88
C GLY A 440 -5.16 -10.10 -18.45
N ASP A 441 -4.48 -8.94 -18.43
CA ASP A 441 -3.07 -8.84 -18.80
C ASP A 441 -2.17 -9.64 -17.82
N VAL A 442 -2.46 -9.58 -16.50
CA VAL A 442 -1.74 -10.36 -15.48
C VAL A 442 -1.92 -11.86 -15.68
N GLU A 443 -3.17 -12.34 -15.78
CA GLU A 443 -3.52 -13.75 -16.04
C GLU A 443 -2.82 -14.26 -17.31
N TYR A 444 -2.94 -13.50 -18.40
CA TYR A 444 -2.29 -13.85 -19.66
C TYR A 444 -0.77 -13.94 -19.48
N MET A 445 -0.12 -12.91 -18.93
CA MET A 445 1.34 -12.88 -18.77
C MET A 445 1.87 -14.01 -17.88
N VAL A 446 1.16 -14.35 -16.79
CA VAL A 446 1.52 -15.48 -15.91
C VAL A 446 1.42 -16.81 -16.67
N SER A 447 0.36 -17.02 -17.47
CA SER A 447 0.21 -18.25 -18.29
C SER A 447 1.36 -18.48 -19.30
N ARG A 448 2.07 -17.42 -19.73
CA ARG A 448 3.21 -17.54 -20.66
C ARG A 448 4.49 -18.03 -20.00
N LEU A 449 4.59 -17.95 -18.66
CA LEU A 449 5.78 -18.31 -17.90
C LEU A 449 6.04 -19.82 -17.83
N ASN A 450 5.03 -20.66 -18.13
CA ASN A 450 5.15 -22.13 -18.07
C ASN A 450 5.70 -22.59 -16.70
N LEU A 451 5.01 -22.18 -15.64
CA LEU A 451 5.39 -22.50 -14.28
C LEU A 451 5.25 -24.00 -13.99
N ARG A 452 6.02 -24.46 -13.01
CA ARG A 452 5.93 -25.80 -12.41
C ARG A 452 5.72 -25.60 -10.91
N ARG A 453 5.22 -26.63 -10.21
CA ARG A 453 4.99 -26.55 -8.75
C ARG A 453 6.24 -26.15 -7.97
N ASP A 454 7.44 -26.51 -8.45
CA ASP A 454 8.74 -26.18 -7.84
C ASP A 454 9.37 -24.85 -8.34
N SER A 455 8.70 -24.10 -9.22
CA SER A 455 9.23 -22.84 -9.78
C SER A 455 9.45 -21.76 -8.72
N VAL A 456 10.57 -21.07 -8.79
CA VAL A 456 10.90 -19.84 -8.06
C VAL A 456 10.69 -18.65 -9.00
N VAL A 457 9.91 -17.66 -8.56
CA VAL A 457 9.32 -16.63 -9.43
C VAL A 457 9.54 -15.23 -8.87
N LEU A 458 9.71 -14.25 -9.77
CA LEU A 458 10.05 -12.87 -9.43
C LEU A 458 9.14 -11.84 -10.12
N ASP A 459 8.69 -10.83 -9.37
CA ASP A 459 8.36 -9.52 -9.92
C ASP A 459 9.39 -8.45 -9.46
N PRO A 460 10.25 -7.93 -10.37
CA PRO A 460 11.31 -6.99 -10.02
C PRO A 460 10.85 -5.52 -9.95
N CYS A 461 9.56 -5.25 -10.19
CA CYS A 461 8.95 -3.92 -10.22
C CYS A 461 7.48 -4.02 -9.77
N MET A 462 7.27 -4.64 -8.60
CA MET A 462 5.98 -5.23 -8.23
C MET A 462 4.83 -4.25 -8.00
N GLY A 463 5.12 -2.97 -7.75
CA GLY A 463 4.10 -2.01 -7.33
C GLY A 463 3.32 -2.54 -6.13
N SER A 464 1.99 -2.56 -6.24
CA SER A 464 1.09 -3.12 -5.22
C SER A 464 0.92 -4.65 -5.26
N GLY A 465 1.78 -5.38 -5.97
CA GLY A 465 1.80 -6.85 -5.96
C GLY A 465 0.70 -7.50 -6.80
N HIS A 466 0.46 -7.02 -8.03
CA HIS A 466 -0.55 -7.60 -8.92
C HIS A 466 -0.09 -8.91 -9.56
N PHE A 467 1.11 -8.93 -10.13
CA PHE A 467 1.67 -10.20 -10.61
C PHE A 467 1.97 -11.16 -9.47
N LEU A 468 2.30 -10.67 -8.26
CA LEU A 468 2.51 -11.55 -7.10
C LEU A 468 1.26 -12.36 -6.73
N GLU A 469 0.07 -11.75 -6.78
CA GLU A 469 -1.21 -12.44 -6.60
C GLU A 469 -1.52 -13.41 -7.74
N GLY A 470 -1.25 -13.03 -9.00
CA GLY A 470 -1.39 -13.92 -10.16
C GLY A 470 -0.46 -15.15 -10.11
N LEU A 471 0.82 -14.93 -9.77
CA LEU A 471 1.82 -15.99 -9.57
C LEU A 471 1.45 -16.90 -8.40
N TYR A 472 0.96 -16.34 -7.30
CA TYR A 472 0.49 -17.09 -6.14
C TYR A 472 -0.66 -18.03 -6.53
N ASN A 473 -1.67 -17.52 -7.25
CA ASN A 473 -2.83 -18.31 -7.67
C ASN A 473 -2.43 -19.46 -8.62
N GLU A 474 -1.60 -19.19 -9.64
CA GLU A 474 -1.11 -20.22 -10.59
C GLU A 474 -0.31 -21.31 -9.86
N LEU A 475 0.58 -20.94 -8.93
CA LEU A 475 1.32 -21.91 -8.13
C LEU A 475 0.39 -22.69 -7.19
N LEU A 476 -0.61 -22.04 -6.56
CA LEU A 476 -1.58 -22.69 -5.70
C LEU A 476 -2.40 -23.75 -6.46
N ASP A 477 -2.82 -23.46 -7.69
CA ASP A 477 -3.53 -24.41 -8.55
C ASP A 477 -2.64 -25.59 -8.96
N LEU A 478 -1.35 -25.36 -9.23
CA LEU A 478 -0.37 -26.43 -9.46
C LEU A 478 -0.21 -27.33 -8.21
N TYR A 479 -0.08 -26.75 -7.02
CA TYR A 479 -0.04 -27.49 -5.75
C TYR A 479 -1.33 -28.29 -5.51
N ALA A 480 -2.50 -27.70 -5.77
CA ALA A 480 -3.79 -28.35 -5.63
C ALA A 480 -3.95 -29.54 -6.60
N SER A 481 -3.44 -29.40 -7.84
CA SER A 481 -3.45 -30.49 -8.85
C SER A 481 -2.63 -31.72 -8.43
N GLU A 482 -1.60 -31.51 -7.59
CA GLU A 482 -0.78 -32.57 -6.99
C GLU A 482 -1.31 -33.04 -5.62
N GLY A 483 -2.45 -32.53 -5.15
CA GLY A 483 -3.13 -32.99 -3.93
C GLY A 483 -2.61 -32.38 -2.62
N TYR A 484 -1.88 -31.26 -2.66
CA TYR A 484 -1.44 -30.55 -1.46
C TYR A 484 -2.58 -29.74 -0.81
N SER A 485 -2.46 -29.50 0.50
CA SER A 485 -3.36 -28.58 1.20
C SER A 485 -3.06 -27.12 0.82
N LYS A 486 -4.07 -26.24 0.87
CA LYS A 486 -3.88 -24.78 0.70
C LYS A 486 -2.84 -24.24 1.69
N SER A 487 -2.92 -24.65 2.95
CA SER A 487 -1.94 -24.36 4.00
C SER A 487 -0.50 -24.69 3.61
N ASP A 488 -0.24 -25.91 3.13
CA ASP A 488 1.11 -26.34 2.76
C ASP A 488 1.61 -25.61 1.50
N ALA A 489 0.72 -25.39 0.54
CA ALA A 489 0.99 -24.64 -0.67
C ALA A 489 1.36 -23.18 -0.36
N PHE A 490 0.54 -22.47 0.43
CA PHE A 490 0.84 -21.10 0.89
C PHE A 490 2.22 -21.05 1.54
N ARG A 491 2.52 -22.01 2.43
CA ARG A 491 3.81 -22.04 3.14
C ARG A 491 5.01 -22.23 2.23
N GLN A 492 4.91 -23.04 1.17
CA GLN A 492 6.00 -23.12 0.17
C GLN A 492 6.05 -21.88 -0.72
N VAL A 493 4.90 -21.45 -1.25
CA VAL A 493 4.84 -20.38 -2.25
C VAL A 493 5.33 -19.06 -1.67
N VAL A 494 4.72 -18.59 -0.57
CA VAL A 494 5.04 -17.29 0.03
C VAL A 494 6.40 -17.29 0.70
N GLY A 495 6.71 -18.35 1.47
CA GLY A 495 7.95 -18.45 2.23
C GLY A 495 9.20 -18.75 1.40
N ARG A 496 9.09 -19.33 0.19
CA ARG A 496 10.26 -19.84 -0.56
C ARG A 496 10.29 -19.61 -2.07
N GLN A 497 9.15 -19.36 -2.72
CA GLN A 497 9.08 -19.34 -4.18
C GLN A 497 8.75 -17.98 -4.77
N LEU A 498 7.94 -17.17 -4.07
CA LEU A 498 7.41 -15.92 -4.56
C LEU A 498 8.23 -14.73 -4.05
N PHE A 499 8.96 -14.08 -4.95
CA PHE A 499 9.80 -12.92 -4.66
C PHE A 499 9.24 -11.66 -5.34
N GLY A 500 9.33 -10.53 -4.63
CA GLY A 500 8.92 -9.23 -5.14
C GLY A 500 9.86 -8.12 -4.71
N ALA A 501 10.10 -7.15 -5.59
CA ALA A 501 10.86 -5.97 -5.24
C ALA A 501 10.30 -4.69 -5.87
N ASP A 502 10.36 -3.59 -5.13
CA ASP A 502 10.09 -2.25 -5.63
C ASP A 502 11.05 -1.24 -4.97
N ILE A 503 11.27 -0.10 -5.61
CA ILE A 503 12.06 0.99 -5.04
C ILE A 503 11.23 1.83 -4.04
N ASP A 504 9.91 1.71 -4.09
CA ASP A 504 8.99 2.42 -3.20
C ASP A 504 8.59 1.58 -1.97
N THR A 505 8.86 2.12 -0.77
CA THR A 505 8.48 1.52 0.52
C THR A 505 6.96 1.40 0.65
N PHE A 506 6.21 2.36 0.08
CA PHE A 506 4.75 2.36 0.07
C PHE A 506 4.21 1.21 -0.78
N ALA A 507 4.71 1.06 -2.02
CA ALA A 507 4.36 -0.06 -2.91
C ALA A 507 4.64 -1.42 -2.25
N THR A 508 5.83 -1.58 -1.67
CA THR A 508 6.25 -2.79 -0.93
C THR A 508 5.32 -3.11 0.24
N SER A 509 4.91 -2.10 1.01
CA SER A 509 3.91 -2.27 2.07
C SER A 509 2.59 -2.81 1.53
N LEU A 510 2.11 -2.31 0.37
CA LEU A 510 0.85 -2.78 -0.23
C LEU A 510 0.94 -4.22 -0.73
N ALA A 511 2.06 -4.61 -1.33
CA ALA A 511 2.31 -5.98 -1.74
C ALA A 511 2.33 -6.95 -0.53
N ALA A 512 2.97 -6.54 0.58
CA ALA A 512 2.98 -7.32 1.83
C ALA A 512 1.58 -7.50 2.42
N ILE A 513 0.81 -6.40 2.50
CA ILE A 513 -0.59 -6.41 2.94
C ILE A 513 -1.42 -7.36 2.08
N ARG A 514 -1.28 -7.29 0.76
CA ARG A 514 -2.04 -8.15 -0.17
C ARG A 514 -1.76 -9.64 0.05
N LEU A 515 -0.49 -10.04 0.08
CA LEU A 515 -0.13 -11.45 0.25
C LEU A 515 -0.61 -11.99 1.60
N PHE A 516 -0.51 -11.19 2.66
CA PHE A 516 -1.06 -11.57 3.95
C PHE A 516 -2.59 -11.76 3.90
N LEU A 517 -3.33 -10.88 3.22
CA LEU A 517 -4.79 -11.01 3.13
C LEU A 517 -5.24 -12.20 2.24
N LEU A 518 -4.32 -12.96 1.64
CA LEU A 518 -4.56 -14.25 0.97
C LEU A 518 -4.34 -15.46 1.91
N ASP A 519 -3.81 -15.25 3.12
CA ASP A 519 -3.54 -16.28 4.13
C ASP A 519 -4.83 -16.71 4.85
N GLU A 520 -5.66 -17.51 4.18
CA GLU A 520 -6.97 -17.96 4.70
C GLU A 520 -6.87 -18.83 5.98
N GLU A 521 -5.71 -19.44 6.26
CA GLU A 521 -5.49 -20.38 7.36
C GLU A 521 -4.53 -19.87 8.45
N GLU A 522 -4.19 -18.57 8.44
CA GLU A 522 -3.24 -17.92 9.37
C GLU A 522 -1.88 -18.64 9.49
N THR A 523 -1.32 -19.08 8.37
CA THR A 523 -0.01 -19.74 8.29
C THR A 523 1.15 -18.82 8.69
N ARG A 524 1.00 -17.50 8.52
CA ARG A 524 1.93 -16.43 8.98
C ARG A 524 3.34 -16.48 8.38
N GLU A 525 3.53 -17.08 7.21
CA GLU A 525 4.84 -17.07 6.58
C GLU A 525 5.21 -15.67 6.06
N PRO A 526 6.43 -15.16 6.35
CA PRO A 526 6.86 -13.86 5.89
C PRO A 526 7.08 -13.89 4.36
N PRO A 527 6.51 -12.94 3.60
CA PRO A 527 6.69 -12.91 2.16
C PRO A 527 8.08 -12.36 1.80
N ASN A 528 8.70 -12.91 0.75
CA ASN A 528 10.03 -12.50 0.28
C ASN A 528 9.98 -11.19 -0.54
N LEU A 529 9.65 -10.08 0.14
CA LEU A 529 9.51 -8.75 -0.47
C LEU A 529 10.62 -7.79 -0.03
N PHE A 530 11.14 -7.02 -0.98
CA PHE A 530 12.31 -6.16 -0.77
C PHE A 530 12.08 -4.74 -1.27
N VAL A 531 12.46 -3.75 -0.46
CA VAL A 531 12.58 -2.36 -0.91
C VAL A 531 13.97 -2.23 -1.55
N HIS A 532 14.07 -2.43 -2.86
CA HIS A 532 15.37 -2.63 -3.52
C HIS A 532 15.39 -2.21 -5.00
N ASP A 533 16.50 -1.62 -5.46
CA ASP A 533 16.72 -1.32 -6.88
C ASP A 533 17.33 -2.52 -7.61
N MET A 534 16.45 -3.41 -8.06
CA MET A 534 16.78 -4.65 -8.77
C MET A 534 17.73 -4.49 -9.96
N LEU A 535 17.85 -3.28 -10.52
CA LEU A 535 18.71 -2.98 -11.66
C LEU A 535 20.19 -2.82 -11.30
N LEU A 536 20.58 -2.77 -10.02
CA LEU A 536 21.98 -2.60 -9.63
C LEU A 536 22.76 -3.93 -9.65
N HIS A 537 22.15 -5.01 -9.16
CA HIS A 537 22.78 -6.31 -8.96
C HIS A 537 22.03 -7.43 -9.72
N SER A 538 22.62 -8.62 -9.81
CA SER A 538 22.01 -9.87 -10.32
C SER A 538 22.94 -11.06 -10.05
N PRO A 539 22.46 -12.33 -10.12
CA PRO A 539 23.32 -13.51 -9.96
C PRO A 539 24.45 -13.62 -11.00
N GLU A 540 24.24 -13.12 -12.23
CA GLU A 540 25.30 -12.98 -13.25
C GLU A 540 26.23 -11.76 -13.04
N ARG A 541 25.89 -10.86 -12.10
CA ARG A 541 26.75 -9.75 -11.63
C ARG A 541 27.00 -9.85 -10.12
N PRO A 542 27.54 -10.97 -9.58
CA PRO A 542 27.70 -11.14 -8.15
C PRO A 542 28.88 -10.29 -7.66
N GLY A 543 28.59 -9.06 -7.22
CA GLY A 543 29.60 -8.11 -6.73
C GLY A 543 30.67 -7.67 -7.74
N THR A 544 30.49 -7.93 -9.04
CA THR A 544 31.53 -7.73 -10.06
C THR A 544 31.87 -6.26 -10.31
N GLU A 545 33.05 -5.84 -9.84
CA GLU A 545 33.87 -4.71 -10.31
C GLU A 545 33.27 -3.29 -10.36
N LEU A 546 32.01 -3.11 -9.98
CA LEU A 546 31.46 -1.80 -9.68
C LEU A 546 32.11 -1.21 -8.40
N PHE A 547 32.50 -2.07 -7.46
CA PHE A 547 32.86 -1.71 -6.07
C PHE A 547 34.17 -2.32 -5.54
N SER A 548 34.93 -3.10 -6.33
CA SER A 548 36.17 -3.76 -5.89
C SER A 548 37.45 -2.97 -6.23
N ASN A 549 38.42 -2.92 -5.31
CA ASN A 549 39.50 -1.92 -5.34
C ASN A 549 40.61 -2.10 -6.39
N GLU A 550 40.71 -3.23 -7.08
CA GLU A 550 42.02 -3.70 -7.58
C GLU A 550 42.28 -3.62 -9.10
N VAL A 551 41.34 -3.14 -9.92
CA VAL A 551 41.60 -2.96 -11.38
C VAL A 551 42.31 -1.63 -11.68
N LEU A 552 43.45 -1.75 -12.37
CA LEU A 552 44.46 -0.70 -12.59
C LEU A 552 44.07 0.39 -13.61
N GLN A 553 44.28 1.65 -13.22
CA GLN A 553 44.58 2.83 -14.06
C GLN A 553 43.80 3.05 -15.38
N ALA A 554 42.50 2.75 -15.41
CA ALA A 554 41.57 3.39 -16.34
C ALA A 554 40.44 4.10 -15.55
N GLU A 555 40.32 5.42 -15.73
CA GLU A 555 39.12 6.22 -15.42
C GLU A 555 38.62 6.29 -13.95
N GLY A 556 39.53 6.42 -12.99
CA GLY A 556 39.24 6.51 -11.54
C GLY A 556 38.32 7.64 -11.03
N ARG A 557 37.67 8.44 -11.90
CA ARG A 557 36.65 9.43 -11.52
C ARG A 557 35.23 8.86 -11.52
N GLU A 558 34.89 7.96 -12.45
CA GLU A 558 33.53 7.41 -12.55
C GLU A 558 33.29 6.33 -11.49
N ARG A 559 34.32 5.56 -11.14
CA ARG A 559 34.25 4.53 -10.11
C ARG A 559 34.02 5.11 -8.70
N ALA A 560 34.77 6.14 -8.31
CA ALA A 560 34.55 6.86 -7.05
C ALA A 560 33.18 7.57 -6.98
N LEU A 561 32.55 7.84 -8.13
CA LEU A 561 31.18 8.33 -8.20
C LEU A 561 30.17 7.19 -7.98
N ALA A 562 30.40 5.99 -8.55
CA ALA A 562 29.53 4.82 -8.39
C ALA A 562 29.48 4.29 -6.94
N GLU A 563 30.63 4.19 -6.27
CA GLU A 563 30.70 3.78 -4.85
C GLU A 563 29.94 4.76 -3.94
N ARG A 564 30.10 6.06 -4.17
CA ARG A 564 29.35 7.11 -3.45
C ARG A 564 27.84 7.10 -3.78
N VAL A 565 27.46 6.53 -4.92
CA VAL A 565 26.06 6.44 -5.36
C VAL A 565 25.32 5.32 -4.65
N VAL A 566 25.92 4.13 -4.54
CA VAL A 566 25.31 3.03 -3.77
C VAL A 566 25.32 3.31 -2.25
N GLY A 567 26.27 4.13 -1.78
CA GLY A 567 26.22 4.70 -0.43
C GLY A 567 25.16 5.78 -0.20
N ALA A 568 24.36 6.17 -1.20
CA ALA A 568 23.39 7.27 -1.07
C ALA A 568 22.07 6.84 -0.41
N ASP A 569 21.53 5.67 -0.76
CA ASP A 569 20.40 5.04 -0.06
C ASP A 569 20.68 3.56 0.19
N PRO A 570 21.50 3.21 1.21
CA PRO A 570 21.94 1.82 1.43
C PRO A 570 20.81 0.83 1.69
N GLY A 571 19.63 1.29 2.13
CA GLY A 571 18.46 0.42 2.31
C GLY A 571 17.85 -0.07 1.00
N VAL A 572 18.14 0.63 -0.10
CA VAL A 572 17.62 0.36 -1.46
C VAL A 572 18.72 -0.13 -2.40
N ASP A 573 19.94 0.39 -2.25
CA ASP A 573 21.02 0.25 -3.23
C ASP A 573 22.04 -0.84 -2.88
N ALA A 574 22.13 -1.25 -1.62
CA ALA A 574 23.04 -2.31 -1.18
C ALA A 574 22.52 -3.69 -1.57
N LEU A 575 23.44 -4.65 -1.72
CA LEU A 575 23.13 -6.05 -2.04
C LEU A 575 22.12 -6.63 -1.04
N ALA A 576 21.07 -7.26 -1.55
CA ALA A 576 20.03 -7.93 -0.77
C ALA A 576 19.99 -9.43 -1.08
N PRO A 577 19.42 -10.30 -0.20
CA PRO A 577 19.33 -11.74 -0.44
C PRO A 577 18.70 -12.13 -1.79
N ILE A 578 17.76 -11.31 -2.31
CA ILE A 578 17.14 -11.48 -3.63
C ILE A 578 18.12 -11.37 -4.82
N ASP A 579 19.32 -10.81 -4.61
CA ASP A 579 20.37 -10.69 -5.64
C ASP A 579 21.15 -11.98 -5.89
N GLU A 580 21.12 -12.90 -4.91
CA GLU A 580 21.78 -14.21 -4.98
C GLU A 580 20.86 -15.31 -5.55
N VAL A 581 19.56 -15.01 -5.70
CA VAL A 581 18.55 -15.96 -6.18
C VAL A 581 18.48 -15.94 -7.71
N GLU A 582 18.64 -17.12 -8.32
CA GLU A 582 18.23 -17.37 -9.70
C GLU A 582 16.78 -17.87 -9.76
N PHE A 583 16.03 -17.43 -10.77
CA PHE A 583 14.59 -17.64 -10.91
C PHE A 583 14.24 -18.52 -12.11
N ASP A 584 13.18 -19.32 -11.99
CA ASP A 584 12.59 -20.04 -13.11
C ASP A 584 11.68 -19.12 -13.95
N ALA A 585 11.10 -18.09 -13.33
CA ALA A 585 10.33 -17.08 -14.05
C ALA A 585 10.50 -15.65 -13.52
N VAL A 586 10.43 -14.67 -14.43
CA VAL A 586 10.41 -13.23 -14.14
C VAL A 586 9.24 -12.58 -14.87
N VAL A 587 8.41 -11.82 -14.17
CA VAL A 587 7.24 -11.15 -14.77
C VAL A 587 7.14 -9.72 -14.25
N GLY A 588 6.51 -8.81 -14.98
CA GLY A 588 6.32 -7.46 -14.46
C GLY A 588 5.91 -6.40 -15.49
N ASN A 589 5.64 -5.21 -14.97
CA ASN A 589 5.34 -4.00 -15.73
C ASN A 589 6.39 -2.91 -15.40
N PRO A 590 7.55 -2.92 -16.09
CA PRO A 590 8.61 -1.97 -15.80
C PRO A 590 8.19 -0.53 -16.06
N PRO A 591 8.63 0.45 -15.25
CA PRO A 591 8.17 1.83 -15.40
C PRO A 591 8.59 2.45 -16.76
N TYR A 592 7.66 3.13 -17.44
CA TYR A 592 7.89 3.73 -18.77
C TYR A 592 8.32 5.20 -18.67
N GLY A 593 9.41 5.56 -19.36
CA GLY A 593 9.91 6.95 -19.39
C GLY A 593 10.25 7.54 -18.01
N ALA A 594 10.43 6.68 -17.00
CA ALA A 594 10.60 7.10 -15.62
C ALA A 594 11.92 7.84 -15.41
N ARG A 595 11.87 8.81 -14.50
CA ARG A 595 12.95 9.75 -14.26
C ARG A 595 14.02 9.12 -13.37
N LYS A 596 15.04 8.56 -14.00
CA LYS A 596 16.22 8.01 -13.32
C LYS A 596 16.82 9.06 -12.37
N PRO A 597 17.03 8.75 -11.08
CA PRO A 597 17.64 9.69 -10.14
C PRO A 597 19.01 10.14 -10.64
N ALA A 598 19.31 11.44 -10.55
CA ALA A 598 20.52 12.01 -11.15
C ALA A 598 21.83 11.36 -10.66
N TYR A 599 21.83 10.84 -9.43
CA TYR A 599 22.97 10.12 -8.85
C TYR A 599 23.08 8.68 -9.41
N LYS A 600 21.99 7.99 -9.74
CA LYS A 600 22.03 6.63 -10.33
C LYS A 600 22.37 6.60 -11.83
N VAL A 601 22.13 7.68 -12.58
CA VAL A 601 22.38 7.74 -14.04
C VAL A 601 23.79 7.28 -14.47
N PRO A 602 24.91 7.68 -13.82
CA PRO A 602 26.24 7.18 -14.16
C PRO A 602 26.41 5.67 -13.93
N VAL A 603 25.79 5.11 -12.89
CA VAL A 603 25.85 3.66 -12.58
C VAL A 603 25.04 2.87 -13.60
N TYR A 604 23.80 3.30 -13.89
CA TYR A 604 23.02 2.70 -14.97
C TYR A 604 23.71 2.80 -16.33
N ARG A 605 24.44 3.89 -16.61
CA ARG A 605 25.25 3.99 -17.84
C ARG A 605 26.40 3.00 -17.88
N ARG A 606 27.07 2.76 -16.74
CA ARG A 606 28.14 1.78 -16.65
C ARG A 606 27.63 0.34 -16.77
N LEU A 607 26.42 0.06 -16.26
CA LEU A 607 25.77 -1.25 -16.32
C LEU A 607 25.08 -1.57 -17.66
N TYR A 608 24.42 -0.58 -18.26
CA TYR A 608 23.50 -0.77 -19.40
C TYR A 608 23.82 0.12 -20.61
N GLY A 609 24.66 1.15 -20.47
CA GLY A 609 25.08 2.02 -21.57
C GLY A 609 26.17 1.40 -22.45
N ARG A 610 26.55 2.09 -23.53
CA ARG A 610 27.70 1.69 -24.38
C ARG A 610 28.99 2.30 -23.87
N SER A 611 30.03 1.50 -23.63
CA SER A 611 31.39 2.01 -23.44
C SER A 611 32.06 2.38 -24.77
N GLN A 612 33.20 3.07 -24.72
CA GLN A 612 34.03 3.32 -25.90
C GLN A 612 34.66 2.05 -26.49
N GLY A 613 34.91 1.04 -25.65
CA GLY A 613 35.43 -0.26 -26.09
C GLY A 613 34.37 -1.09 -26.83
N ASP A 614 33.13 -1.09 -26.34
CA ASP A 614 32.01 -1.82 -26.97
C ASP A 614 31.77 -1.35 -28.42
N LEU A 615 31.81 -0.02 -28.62
CA LEU A 615 31.69 0.62 -29.93
C LEU A 615 32.79 0.18 -30.92
N ALA A 616 33.96 -0.24 -30.44
CA ALA A 616 35.05 -0.77 -31.26
C ALA A 616 34.95 -2.29 -31.47
N ALA A 617 34.39 -3.03 -30.51
CA ALA A 617 34.22 -4.49 -30.55
C ALA A 617 32.93 -4.94 -31.26
N GLY A 618 32.02 -4.01 -31.60
CA GLY A 618 30.72 -4.32 -32.20
C GLY A 618 29.65 -4.81 -31.20
N SER A 619 29.99 -4.88 -29.92
CA SER A 619 29.04 -5.14 -28.83
C SER A 619 28.35 -3.84 -28.39
N VAL A 620 27.25 -3.99 -27.67
CA VAL A 620 26.28 -2.91 -27.51
C VAL A 620 25.52 -3.06 -26.19
N GLY A 621 25.87 -2.25 -25.18
CA GLY A 621 25.07 -2.17 -23.96
C GLY A 621 23.62 -1.79 -24.26
N THR A 622 22.67 -2.39 -23.54
CA THR A 622 21.24 -2.44 -23.87
C THR A 622 20.52 -1.08 -23.97
N GLY A 623 21.12 -0.04 -23.42
CA GLY A 623 20.66 1.35 -23.42
C GLY A 623 20.29 1.81 -22.01
N ASP A 624 20.91 2.91 -21.57
CA ASP A 624 20.57 3.64 -20.33
C ASP A 624 19.53 4.75 -20.57
N ALA A 625 18.86 4.79 -21.73
CA ALA A 625 17.80 5.75 -22.03
C ALA A 625 16.50 5.41 -21.27
N ASP A 626 15.81 4.35 -21.67
CA ASP A 626 14.56 3.90 -21.05
C ASP A 626 14.81 2.90 -19.91
N SER A 627 13.95 2.91 -18.90
CA SER A 627 14.04 2.00 -17.75
C SER A 627 13.72 0.55 -18.15
N TYR A 628 12.66 0.32 -18.93
CA TYR A 628 12.23 -1.02 -19.34
C TYR A 628 13.33 -1.80 -20.10
N SER A 629 14.22 -1.11 -20.83
CA SER A 629 15.38 -1.73 -21.51
C SER A 629 16.41 -2.31 -20.55
N MET A 630 16.53 -1.72 -19.36
CA MET A 630 17.38 -2.23 -18.28
C MET A 630 16.70 -3.41 -17.56
N PHE A 631 15.37 -3.39 -17.41
CA PHE A 631 14.60 -4.51 -16.84
C PHE A 631 14.61 -5.76 -17.73
N PHE A 632 14.51 -5.65 -19.06
CA PHE A 632 14.76 -6.80 -19.95
C PHE A 632 16.17 -7.39 -19.73
N ALA A 633 17.18 -6.53 -19.64
CA ALA A 633 18.57 -6.96 -19.48
C ALA A 633 18.81 -7.67 -18.13
N ASN A 634 18.33 -7.06 -17.04
CA ASN A 634 18.46 -7.58 -15.68
C ASN A 634 17.62 -8.84 -15.46
N GLY A 635 16.37 -8.86 -15.93
CA GLY A 635 15.49 -10.00 -15.79
C GLY A 635 16.03 -11.26 -16.48
N VAL A 636 16.61 -11.14 -17.68
CA VAL A 636 17.27 -12.27 -18.38
C VAL A 636 18.47 -12.81 -17.60
N GLU A 637 19.24 -11.95 -16.95
CA GLU A 637 20.38 -12.37 -16.11
C GLU A 637 19.96 -13.05 -14.81
N ARG A 638 18.75 -12.78 -14.32
CA ARG A 638 18.17 -13.39 -13.12
C ARG A 638 17.51 -14.75 -13.38
N LEU A 639 17.25 -15.09 -14.64
CA LEU A 639 16.70 -16.39 -15.00
C LEU A 639 17.76 -17.51 -14.92
N ARG A 640 17.33 -18.71 -14.53
CA ARG A 640 18.02 -19.96 -14.82
C ARG A 640 17.94 -20.29 -16.31
N GLU A 641 18.83 -21.15 -16.80
CA GLU A 641 18.75 -21.68 -18.17
C GLU A 641 17.41 -22.38 -18.39
N GLY A 642 16.71 -22.04 -19.48
CA GLY A 642 15.33 -22.50 -19.75
C GLY A 642 14.23 -21.76 -19.00
N GLY A 643 14.56 -20.88 -18.05
CA GLY A 643 13.59 -20.02 -17.37
C GLY A 643 12.98 -18.96 -18.29
N ARG A 644 11.82 -18.40 -17.91
CA ARG A 644 11.04 -17.47 -18.75
C ARG A 644 10.82 -16.09 -18.16
N LEU A 645 11.01 -15.07 -19.00
CA LEU A 645 10.71 -13.68 -18.70
C LEU A 645 9.48 -13.24 -19.50
N CYS A 646 8.50 -12.59 -18.86
CA CYS A 646 7.36 -11.97 -19.54
C CYS A 646 7.15 -10.54 -19.06
N LEU A 647 7.46 -9.55 -19.89
CA LEU A 647 7.30 -8.12 -19.54
C LEU A 647 6.33 -7.43 -20.49
N ILE A 648 5.48 -6.56 -19.94
CA ILE A 648 4.68 -5.60 -20.71
C ILE A 648 5.44 -4.27 -20.80
N THR A 649 5.74 -3.83 -22.02
CA THR A 649 6.54 -2.62 -22.27
C THR A 649 6.02 -1.80 -23.44
N ASN A 650 6.50 -0.56 -23.60
CA ASN A 650 6.23 0.21 -24.80
C ASN A 650 6.89 -0.44 -26.04
N ASP A 651 6.17 -0.56 -27.16
CA ASP A 651 6.61 -1.34 -28.34
C ASP A 651 7.75 -0.71 -29.15
N SER A 652 8.13 0.54 -28.86
CA SER A 652 9.19 1.27 -29.58
C SER A 652 10.55 0.56 -29.59
N PHE A 653 10.80 -0.32 -28.62
CA PHE A 653 12.01 -1.15 -28.56
C PHE A 653 12.17 -2.06 -29.79
N ARG A 654 11.07 -2.41 -30.47
CA ARG A 654 11.09 -3.24 -31.68
C ARG A 654 11.76 -2.55 -32.87
N SER A 655 11.64 -1.23 -32.99
CA SER A 655 11.93 -0.51 -34.24
C SER A 655 12.95 0.62 -34.09
N LEU A 656 13.00 1.34 -32.96
CA LEU A 656 13.93 2.45 -32.79
C LEU A 656 15.38 1.95 -32.75
N THR A 657 16.28 2.68 -33.42
CA THR A 657 17.71 2.32 -33.54
C THR A 657 18.45 2.41 -32.20
N THR A 658 17.93 3.16 -31.24
CA THR A 658 18.40 3.23 -29.85
C THR A 658 18.39 1.86 -29.16
N HIS A 659 17.38 1.03 -29.43
CA HIS A 659 17.22 -0.30 -28.81
C HIS A 659 17.78 -1.45 -29.67
N ALA A 660 18.50 -1.17 -30.77
CA ALA A 660 19.17 -2.21 -31.56
C ALA A 660 20.11 -3.07 -30.70
N ALA A 661 20.71 -2.45 -29.67
CA ALA A 661 21.52 -3.10 -28.66
C ALA A 661 20.76 -4.14 -27.84
N LEU A 662 19.63 -3.73 -27.27
CA LEU A 662 18.72 -4.59 -26.51
C LEU A 662 18.24 -5.76 -27.38
N ARG A 663 17.77 -5.49 -28.61
CA ARG A 663 17.30 -6.52 -29.53
C ARG A 663 18.39 -7.55 -29.85
N ARG A 664 19.62 -7.09 -30.09
CA ARG A 664 20.75 -8.01 -30.30
C ARG A 664 21.04 -8.85 -29.05
N ARG A 665 21.05 -8.25 -27.85
CA ARG A 665 21.23 -8.99 -26.59
C ARG A 665 20.13 -10.03 -26.34
N ILE A 666 18.88 -9.73 -26.70
CA ILE A 666 17.76 -10.68 -26.64
C ILE A 666 18.05 -11.88 -27.56
N LEU A 667 18.39 -11.65 -28.83
CA LEU A 667 18.73 -12.72 -29.79
C LEU A 667 19.97 -13.54 -29.37
N ASP A 668 20.94 -12.90 -28.71
CA ASP A 668 22.18 -13.54 -28.25
C ASP A 668 22.03 -14.37 -26.95
N ARG A 669 20.91 -14.26 -26.23
CA ARG A 669 20.73 -14.92 -24.92
C ARG A 669 19.38 -15.60 -24.71
N CYS A 670 18.40 -15.35 -25.57
CA CYS A 670 17.03 -15.84 -25.40
C CYS A 670 16.46 -16.42 -26.70
N LYS A 671 15.58 -17.40 -26.56
CA LYS A 671 14.52 -17.64 -27.55
C LYS A 671 13.43 -16.59 -27.31
N ILE A 672 12.97 -15.93 -28.37
CA ILE A 672 11.74 -15.14 -28.33
C ILE A 672 10.58 -16.13 -28.43
N VAL A 673 9.89 -16.37 -27.31
CA VAL A 673 8.71 -17.24 -27.27
C VAL A 673 7.54 -16.52 -27.93
N GLU A 674 7.31 -15.25 -27.54
CA GLU A 674 6.24 -14.44 -28.10
C GLU A 674 6.51 -12.94 -28.05
N ILE A 675 5.96 -12.21 -29.05
CA ILE A 675 5.73 -10.77 -28.97
C ILE A 675 4.26 -10.52 -29.37
N LEU A 676 3.42 -10.13 -28.41
CA LEU A 676 2.04 -9.71 -28.64
C LEU A 676 1.95 -8.19 -28.52
N LEU A 677 1.39 -7.52 -29.53
CA LEU A 677 1.14 -6.08 -29.46
C LEU A 677 -0.26 -5.76 -28.94
N THR A 678 -0.37 -4.70 -28.16
CA THR A 678 -1.64 -4.19 -27.61
C THR A 678 -1.58 -2.66 -27.43
N ASP A 679 -2.53 -2.06 -26.73
CA ASP A 679 -2.50 -0.65 -26.32
C ASP A 679 -2.96 -0.46 -24.87
N THR A 680 -3.07 0.78 -24.40
CA THR A 680 -3.45 1.09 -23.01
C THR A 680 -4.93 1.43 -22.82
N LYS A 681 -5.81 1.19 -23.80
CA LYS A 681 -7.22 1.65 -23.72
C LYS A 681 -8.03 0.93 -22.63
N HIS A 682 -7.66 -0.28 -22.26
CA HIS A 682 -8.25 -1.04 -21.15
C HIS A 682 -7.66 -0.70 -19.77
N PHE A 683 -6.62 0.14 -19.70
CA PHE A 683 -6.03 0.57 -18.43
C PHE A 683 -6.87 1.69 -17.79
N GLU A 684 -7.63 1.37 -16.74
CA GLU A 684 -8.46 2.35 -16.03
C GLU A 684 -7.65 3.57 -15.52
N GLY A 685 -8.21 4.77 -15.74
CA GLY A 685 -7.63 6.03 -15.26
C GLY A 685 -6.41 6.55 -16.05
N VAL A 686 -5.95 5.85 -17.10
CA VAL A 686 -4.86 6.31 -17.96
C VAL A 686 -5.38 7.29 -19.01
N SER A 687 -5.37 8.59 -18.67
CA SER A 687 -5.75 9.68 -19.58
C SER A 687 -4.74 9.96 -20.72
N PHE A 688 -3.76 9.08 -20.93
CA PHE A 688 -2.79 9.17 -22.03
C PHE A 688 -3.09 8.14 -23.12
N GLN A 689 -3.33 8.64 -24.33
CA GLN A 689 -3.27 7.85 -25.56
C GLN A 689 -1.80 7.61 -25.97
N PHE A 690 -0.99 7.04 -25.06
CA PHE A 690 0.33 6.56 -25.44
C PHE A 690 0.17 5.26 -26.22
N ALA A 691 0.69 5.28 -27.45
CA ALA A 691 1.66 4.34 -28.03
C ALA A 691 1.37 2.83 -27.97
N GLY A 692 1.93 2.09 -28.92
CA GLY A 692 1.89 0.63 -28.91
C GLY A 692 2.50 0.07 -27.64
N MET A 693 1.86 -0.95 -27.10
CA MET A 693 2.36 -1.78 -26.02
C MET A 693 2.75 -3.14 -26.60
N ALA A 694 3.69 -3.82 -25.95
CA ALA A 694 4.14 -5.15 -26.31
C ALA A 694 4.29 -6.00 -25.05
N ILE A 695 3.54 -7.09 -24.97
CA ILE A 695 3.78 -8.20 -24.06
C ILE A 695 4.83 -9.09 -24.73
N THR A 696 6.00 -9.22 -24.11
CA THR A 696 7.15 -9.94 -24.69
C THR A 696 7.57 -11.07 -23.77
N THR A 697 7.45 -12.31 -24.27
CA THR A 697 7.87 -13.53 -23.56
C THR A 697 9.18 -14.04 -24.15
N LEU A 698 10.20 -14.18 -23.31
CA LEU A 698 11.54 -14.67 -23.62
C LEU A 698 11.84 -15.93 -22.80
N GLU A 699 12.59 -16.87 -23.36
CA GLU A 699 13.13 -18.05 -22.64
C GLU A 699 14.66 -17.99 -22.69
N LYS A 700 15.34 -18.01 -21.54
CA LYS A 700 16.81 -17.95 -21.46
C LYS A 700 17.41 -19.20 -22.10
N CYS A 701 18.33 -19.02 -23.03
CA CYS A 701 18.95 -20.11 -23.77
C CYS A 701 20.37 -19.76 -24.20
N SER A 702 21.34 -20.49 -23.69
CA SER A 702 22.78 -20.40 -23.98
C SER A 702 23.15 -20.98 -25.36
N ASP A 703 22.46 -22.02 -25.83
CA ASP A 703 22.68 -22.65 -27.14
C ASP A 703 22.27 -21.72 -28.29
N ALA A 704 23.26 -21.30 -29.10
CA ALA A 704 23.06 -20.41 -30.23
C ALA A 704 22.30 -21.04 -31.40
N GLN A 705 22.44 -22.35 -31.65
CA GLN A 705 21.72 -23.03 -32.71
C GLN A 705 20.24 -23.19 -32.32
N ALA A 706 19.98 -23.61 -31.08
CA ALA A 706 18.62 -23.70 -30.55
C ALA A 706 17.90 -22.34 -30.50
N ARG A 707 18.63 -21.23 -30.30
CA ARG A 707 18.09 -19.88 -30.47
C ARG A 707 17.77 -19.55 -31.93
N SER A 708 18.68 -19.80 -32.87
CA SER A 708 18.49 -19.42 -34.28
C SER A 708 17.36 -20.21 -34.96
N ASP A 709 17.23 -21.51 -34.63
CA ASP A 709 16.16 -22.40 -35.13
C ASP A 709 14.79 -22.19 -34.44
N ASN A 710 14.73 -21.43 -33.34
CA ASN A 710 13.50 -21.15 -32.60
C ASN A 710 12.41 -20.54 -33.50
N VAL A 711 11.19 -21.05 -33.41
CA VAL A 711 10.01 -20.46 -34.08
C VAL A 711 9.31 -19.53 -33.10
N MET A 712 9.36 -18.23 -33.38
CA MET A 712 8.77 -17.17 -32.60
C MET A 712 7.29 -17.02 -32.96
N ARG A 713 6.42 -16.85 -31.95
CA ARG A 713 5.02 -16.46 -32.14
C ARG A 713 4.90 -14.93 -32.11
N LEU A 714 4.33 -14.32 -33.13
CA LEU A 714 4.27 -12.87 -33.29
C LEU A 714 2.80 -12.47 -33.51
N VAL A 715 2.20 -11.75 -32.57
CA VAL A 715 0.77 -11.44 -32.57
C VAL A 715 0.55 -9.94 -32.77
N ASP A 716 -0.10 -9.58 -33.88
CA ASP A 716 -0.32 -8.19 -34.26
C ASP A 716 -1.61 -7.59 -33.66
N TYR A 717 -1.41 -6.62 -32.79
CA TYR A 717 -2.39 -5.68 -32.21
C TYR A 717 -3.75 -6.27 -31.79
N VAL A 718 -3.76 -6.92 -30.62
CA VAL A 718 -4.97 -7.36 -29.92
C VAL A 718 -5.31 -6.34 -28.84
N ARG A 719 -6.58 -5.93 -28.71
CA ARG A 719 -7.01 -4.86 -27.77
C ARG A 719 -7.74 -5.35 -26.54
N ASP A 720 -8.47 -6.46 -26.64
CA ASP A 720 -9.17 -7.04 -25.51
C ASP A 720 -8.27 -8.10 -24.87
N PRO A 721 -7.93 -8.01 -23.57
CA PRO A 721 -7.19 -9.06 -22.88
C PRO A 721 -7.84 -10.45 -22.96
N ALA A 722 -9.18 -10.52 -23.12
CA ALA A 722 -9.87 -11.78 -23.33
C ALA A 722 -9.44 -12.50 -24.62
N ASP A 723 -9.05 -11.75 -25.66
CA ASP A 723 -8.58 -12.28 -26.93
C ASP A 723 -7.09 -12.66 -26.92
N PHE A 724 -6.30 -12.30 -25.89
CA PHE A 724 -4.84 -12.56 -25.87
C PHE A 724 -4.49 -14.05 -25.94
N ALA A 725 -5.29 -14.91 -25.30
CA ALA A 725 -5.10 -16.36 -25.31
C ALA A 725 -5.51 -17.02 -26.65
N GLY A 726 -6.48 -16.42 -27.35
CA GLY A 726 -7.04 -16.94 -28.61
C GLY A 726 -7.15 -15.86 -29.69
N PRO A 727 -6.05 -15.20 -30.09
CA PRO A 727 -6.10 -14.06 -31.00
C PRO A 727 -6.54 -14.50 -32.41
N PRO A 728 -7.20 -13.60 -33.18
CA PRO A 728 -7.57 -13.85 -34.57
C PRO A 728 -6.41 -14.46 -35.39
N PRO A 729 -6.62 -15.58 -36.12
CA PRO A 729 -5.54 -16.28 -36.83
C PRO A 729 -4.76 -15.39 -37.81
N GLU A 730 -5.42 -14.42 -38.44
CA GLU A 730 -4.83 -13.44 -39.34
C GLU A 730 -3.86 -12.45 -38.65
N GLN A 731 -3.95 -12.31 -37.32
CA GLN A 731 -3.03 -11.52 -36.51
C GLN A 731 -1.82 -12.33 -36.03
N VAL A 732 -1.82 -13.66 -36.19
CA VAL A 732 -0.74 -14.54 -35.73
C VAL A 732 0.22 -14.85 -36.89
N MET A 733 1.50 -14.52 -36.69
CA MET A 733 2.60 -14.89 -37.58
C MET A 733 3.61 -15.76 -36.83
N GLU A 734 4.04 -16.85 -37.46
CA GLU A 734 5.18 -17.65 -36.99
C GLU A 734 6.42 -17.35 -37.83
N LEU A 735 7.57 -17.15 -37.18
CA LEU A 735 8.81 -16.75 -37.84
C LEU A 735 10.02 -17.36 -37.13
N ARG A 736 10.97 -17.94 -37.87
CA ARG A 736 12.24 -18.41 -37.28
C ARG A 736 13.07 -17.24 -36.77
N GLN A 737 13.72 -17.37 -35.63
CA GLN A 737 14.51 -16.30 -35.03
C GLN A 737 15.72 -15.87 -35.89
N ALA A 738 16.31 -16.80 -36.64
CA ALA A 738 17.30 -16.54 -37.70
C ALA A 738 16.88 -15.41 -38.69
N GLU A 739 15.57 -15.22 -38.89
CA GLU A 739 15.02 -14.22 -39.80
C GLU A 739 15.21 -12.79 -39.27
N TYR A 740 15.12 -12.60 -37.94
CA TYR A 740 15.47 -11.33 -37.28
C TYR A 740 16.99 -11.15 -37.21
N GLU A 741 17.75 -12.22 -36.97
CA GLU A 741 19.22 -12.20 -36.93
C GLU A 741 19.83 -11.74 -38.27
N ALA A 742 19.19 -12.09 -39.38
CA ALA A 742 19.57 -11.68 -40.73
C ALA A 742 19.30 -10.19 -41.05
N LEU A 743 18.52 -9.47 -40.23
CA LEU A 743 18.15 -8.08 -40.51
C LEU A 743 19.18 -7.06 -39.99
N PRO A 744 19.48 -6.00 -40.77
CA PRO A 744 20.34 -4.91 -40.30
C PRO A 744 19.74 -4.20 -39.09
N GLU A 745 20.49 -4.10 -38.00
CA GLU A 745 20.03 -3.53 -36.71
C GLU A 745 18.83 -4.30 -36.08
N THR A 746 18.56 -5.52 -36.58
CA THR A 746 17.67 -6.54 -35.98
C THR A 746 16.30 -6.01 -35.48
N PRO A 747 15.51 -5.26 -36.26
CA PRO A 747 14.17 -4.81 -35.86
C PRO A 747 13.19 -5.99 -35.72
N PHE A 748 12.36 -5.96 -34.66
CA PHE A 748 11.39 -7.00 -34.35
C PHE A 748 10.04 -6.72 -35.01
N PHE A 749 9.95 -7.01 -36.31
CA PHE A 749 8.74 -6.79 -37.11
C PHE A 749 7.62 -7.79 -36.79
N VAL A 750 6.47 -7.26 -36.39
CA VAL A 750 5.20 -7.97 -36.13
C VAL A 750 4.14 -7.32 -37.02
N GLY A 751 3.20 -8.10 -37.56
CA GLY A 751 2.19 -7.60 -38.51
C GLY A 751 2.72 -7.21 -39.89
N VAL A 752 3.97 -7.56 -40.24
CA VAL A 752 4.60 -7.16 -41.51
C VAL A 752 4.51 -8.31 -42.53
N PRO A 753 3.87 -8.11 -43.70
CA PRO A 753 3.83 -9.09 -44.78
C PRO A 753 5.21 -9.63 -45.17
N ARG A 754 5.27 -10.93 -45.48
CA ARG A 754 6.53 -11.65 -45.74
C ARG A 754 7.30 -11.04 -46.92
N GLU A 755 6.63 -10.51 -47.93
CA GLU A 755 7.25 -9.84 -49.08
C GLU A 755 8.01 -8.58 -48.66
N LEU A 756 7.43 -7.78 -47.77
CA LEU A 756 8.09 -6.58 -47.23
C LEU A 756 9.28 -6.95 -46.34
N PHE A 757 9.14 -8.03 -45.56
CA PHE A 757 10.22 -8.57 -44.73
C PHE A 757 11.41 -9.05 -45.58
N GLU A 758 11.18 -9.80 -46.65
CA GLU A 758 12.24 -10.21 -47.60
C GLU A 758 12.82 -9.03 -48.38
N ALA A 759 12.00 -8.06 -48.78
CA ALA A 759 12.47 -6.84 -49.44
C ALA A 759 13.41 -6.04 -48.52
N ALA A 760 13.10 -5.94 -47.22
CA ALA A 760 13.94 -5.24 -46.25
C ALA A 760 15.36 -5.83 -46.13
N LYS A 761 15.53 -7.16 -46.18
CA LYS A 761 16.86 -7.81 -46.18
C LYS A 761 17.69 -7.48 -47.41
N ARG A 762 17.03 -7.36 -48.58
CA ARG A 762 17.68 -7.20 -49.89
C ARG A 762 17.92 -5.74 -50.28
N SER A 763 17.29 -4.80 -49.59
CA SER A 763 17.35 -3.37 -49.92
C SER A 763 18.59 -2.68 -49.37
N LEU A 764 19.17 -1.77 -50.16
CA LEU A 764 20.18 -0.82 -49.67
C LEU A 764 19.55 0.15 -48.66
N ARG A 765 20.30 0.55 -47.64
CA ARG A 765 19.80 1.54 -46.67
C ARG A 765 19.80 2.92 -47.33
N VAL A 766 18.75 3.71 -47.09
CA VAL A 766 18.64 5.07 -47.65
C VAL A 766 19.86 5.95 -47.32
N ARG A 767 20.45 5.79 -46.13
CA ARG A 767 21.67 6.53 -45.71
C ARG A 767 22.92 6.22 -46.54
N ASP A 768 22.96 5.06 -47.19
CA ASP A 768 24.11 4.60 -47.98
C ASP A 768 24.03 5.15 -49.41
N VAL A 769 22.84 5.57 -49.88
CA VAL A 769 22.58 6.15 -51.20
C VAL A 769 22.25 7.65 -51.19
N ALA A 770 21.78 8.19 -50.06
CA ALA A 770 21.35 9.59 -49.92
C ALA A 770 21.66 10.17 -48.53
N ARG A 771 22.06 11.44 -48.49
CA ARG A 771 22.31 12.16 -47.23
C ARG A 771 21.01 12.70 -46.64
N GLY A 772 20.48 12.02 -45.62
CA GLY A 772 19.38 12.54 -44.80
C GLY A 772 19.75 13.85 -44.07
N ARG A 773 18.76 14.72 -43.89
CA ARG A 773 18.85 15.94 -43.07
C ARG A 773 17.61 16.04 -42.19
N GLN A 774 17.78 16.49 -40.95
CA GLN A 774 16.66 16.83 -40.08
C GLN A 774 16.05 18.18 -40.54
N GLY A 775 14.73 18.32 -40.43
CA GLY A 775 14.05 19.60 -40.61
C GLY A 775 14.44 20.63 -39.52
N LEU A 776 14.10 21.90 -39.74
CA LEU A 776 14.37 22.96 -38.77
C LEU A 776 13.60 22.73 -37.47
N ALA A 777 14.32 22.48 -36.37
CA ALA A 777 13.78 22.55 -35.01
C ALA A 777 14.07 23.94 -34.44
N THR A 778 13.06 24.80 -34.32
CA THR A 778 13.23 26.20 -33.88
C THR A 778 13.63 26.34 -32.41
N ALA A 779 13.28 25.34 -31.59
CA ALA A 779 13.28 25.35 -30.12
C ALA A 779 12.43 26.46 -29.45
N ASP A 780 11.79 27.35 -30.23
CA ASP A 780 10.93 28.45 -29.77
C ASP A 780 10.00 28.90 -30.91
N ASP A 781 9.04 28.05 -31.27
CA ASP A 781 8.10 28.31 -32.37
C ASP A 781 7.33 29.62 -32.18
N LYS A 782 7.07 30.03 -30.92
CA LYS A 782 6.37 31.29 -30.60
C LYS A 782 7.16 32.52 -30.99
N ARG A 783 8.49 32.43 -31.01
CA ARG A 783 9.39 33.53 -31.39
C ARG A 783 9.75 33.51 -32.87
N PHE A 784 9.85 32.31 -33.47
CA PHE A 784 10.44 32.14 -34.80
C PHE A 784 9.44 31.77 -35.90
N LEU A 785 8.20 31.38 -35.57
CA LEU A 785 7.14 31.12 -36.54
C LEU A 785 6.01 32.16 -36.43
N ALA A 786 5.46 32.56 -37.57
CA ALA A 786 4.29 33.42 -37.66
C ALA A 786 3.39 32.96 -38.82
N GLY A 787 2.07 33.14 -38.68
CA GLY A 787 1.13 32.85 -39.75
C GLY A 787 1.31 33.83 -40.93
N ILE A 788 1.14 33.33 -42.16
CA ILE A 788 1.21 34.12 -43.39
C ILE A 788 0.00 35.07 -43.44
N GLY A 789 0.16 36.25 -42.83
CA GLY A 789 -0.91 37.25 -42.67
C GLY A 789 -0.97 37.92 -41.29
N ALA A 790 -0.24 37.42 -40.28
CA ALA A 790 -0.16 38.09 -38.99
C ALA A 790 0.77 39.34 -39.09
N PRO A 791 0.32 40.55 -38.67
CA PRO A 791 1.19 41.72 -38.66
C PRO A 791 2.33 41.52 -37.65
N ALA A 792 3.57 41.69 -38.11
CA ALA A 792 4.79 41.42 -37.34
C ALA A 792 5.07 42.51 -36.28
N SER A 793 4.23 42.62 -35.25
CA SER A 793 4.44 43.51 -34.11
C SER A 793 5.51 42.95 -33.17
N GLY A 794 6.77 43.38 -33.35
CA GLY A 794 7.82 43.20 -32.33
C GLY A 794 9.04 42.35 -32.71
N LEU A 795 9.29 42.08 -34.01
CA LEU A 795 10.64 41.66 -34.40
C LEU A 795 11.64 42.79 -34.04
N PRO A 796 12.74 42.50 -33.33
CA PRO A 796 13.81 43.46 -33.18
C PRO A 796 14.31 43.84 -34.58
N ARG A 797 14.42 45.14 -34.87
CA ARG A 797 15.06 45.59 -36.10
C ARG A 797 16.42 44.91 -36.19
N VAL A 798 16.67 44.23 -37.31
CA VAL A 798 18.02 43.79 -37.66
C VAL A 798 18.91 45.02 -37.60
N ILE A 799 19.87 45.02 -36.68
CA ILE A 799 20.90 46.06 -36.66
C ILE A 799 21.72 45.80 -37.91
N ASP A 800 21.55 46.68 -38.90
CA ASP A 800 22.33 46.65 -40.14
C ASP A 800 23.80 46.87 -39.78
N ALA A 801 24.57 45.78 -39.73
CA ALA A 801 25.99 45.78 -39.45
C ALA A 801 26.74 46.27 -40.69
N GLY A 802 26.58 47.56 -40.97
CA GLY A 802 27.19 48.25 -42.09
C GLY A 802 28.71 48.07 -42.12
N ARG A 803 29.18 47.41 -43.18
CA ARG A 803 30.55 47.47 -43.72
C ARG A 803 31.69 47.47 -42.69
N HIS A 804 32.22 46.30 -42.37
CA HIS A 804 33.68 46.17 -42.24
C HIS A 804 34.25 45.12 -43.19
N ARG A 805 35.29 45.54 -43.93
CA ARG A 805 35.92 44.78 -45.02
C ARG A 805 36.56 43.49 -44.50
N ARG A 806 36.51 42.43 -45.32
CA ARG A 806 37.44 41.30 -45.20
C ARG A 806 38.88 41.81 -45.15
N ARG A 807 39.60 41.54 -44.07
CA ARG A 807 41.05 41.31 -44.10
C ARG A 807 41.31 39.93 -43.51
N ALA A 808 42.02 39.11 -44.26
CA ALA A 808 42.46 37.79 -43.80
C ALA A 808 43.59 37.94 -42.79
N GLY A 809 43.63 37.04 -41.79
CA GLY A 809 44.68 36.95 -40.80
C GLY A 809 44.61 35.60 -40.08
N ARG A 810 45.70 34.84 -40.10
CA ARG A 810 45.87 33.56 -39.38
C ARG A 810 46.24 33.80 -37.90
N ALA A 811 46.26 32.70 -37.14
CA ALA A 811 46.68 32.55 -35.74
C ALA A 811 45.67 33.06 -34.69
N GLY A 812 45.58 32.48 -33.49
CA GLY A 812 46.29 31.29 -32.99
C GLY A 812 46.58 31.40 -31.49
N GLY A 813 46.20 30.37 -30.70
CA GLY A 813 46.32 30.36 -29.24
C GLY A 813 45.33 31.33 -28.55
N ARG A 814 45.14 31.30 -27.24
CA ARG A 814 45.38 30.33 -26.14
C ARG A 814 44.98 31.11 -24.88
N ASP A 815 44.47 30.41 -23.87
CA ASP A 815 44.39 30.88 -22.47
C ASP A 815 43.49 32.12 -22.21
N ARG A 816 42.95 32.37 -21.01
CA ARG A 816 42.50 31.65 -19.79
C ARG A 816 42.30 32.79 -18.78
N HIS A 817 41.43 32.58 -17.78
CA HIS A 817 41.40 33.38 -16.53
C HIS A 817 40.98 34.87 -16.68
N ARG A 818 40.47 35.56 -15.65
CA ARG A 818 39.86 35.17 -14.35
C ARG A 818 39.08 36.37 -13.80
N GLN A 819 38.03 36.07 -13.03
CA GLN A 819 37.59 36.75 -11.80
C GLN A 819 37.26 38.26 -11.76
N ALA A 820 36.49 38.56 -10.71
CA ALA A 820 36.40 39.82 -9.97
C ALA A 820 35.56 40.97 -10.56
N SER A 821 34.80 41.76 -9.78
CA SER A 821 33.90 41.53 -8.62
C SER A 821 33.63 42.88 -7.96
N LEU A 822 32.38 43.15 -7.55
CA LEU A 822 31.97 44.27 -6.66
C LEU A 822 32.16 45.68 -7.31
N GLY A 823 31.39 46.73 -7.01
CA GLY A 823 30.31 46.91 -6.03
C GLY A 823 29.44 48.16 -6.34
N PRO A 824 28.96 48.94 -5.35
CA PRO A 824 27.51 49.07 -5.16
C PRO A 824 26.96 50.53 -4.98
N LEU A 825 25.69 50.64 -4.49
CA LEU A 825 24.94 51.81 -3.94
C LEU A 825 23.90 52.46 -4.89
N ARG A 826 22.57 52.48 -4.57
CA ARG A 826 21.77 53.35 -3.62
C ARG A 826 21.73 54.82 -4.09
N GLN A 827 20.64 55.62 -4.11
CA GLN A 827 19.18 55.60 -3.77
C GLN A 827 18.43 56.61 -4.70
N GLY A 828 17.12 56.89 -4.72
CA GLY A 828 15.91 56.41 -4.00
C GLY A 828 14.79 57.49 -3.91
N ARG A 829 13.52 57.09 -3.62
CA ARG A 829 12.25 57.91 -3.48
C ARG A 829 11.56 58.35 -4.80
N GLY A 830 10.22 58.44 -4.92
CA GLY A 830 9.10 58.07 -4.01
C GLY A 830 7.69 58.52 -4.51
N LEU A 831 6.62 58.17 -3.76
CA LEU A 831 5.16 58.50 -3.89
C LEU A 831 4.35 57.68 -4.95
N ARG A 832 3.32 56.88 -4.60
CA ARG A 832 1.91 57.16 -4.12
C ARG A 832 1.02 57.78 -5.23
N ARG A 833 -0.22 57.38 -5.54
CA ARG A 833 -1.40 56.79 -4.81
C ARG A 833 -2.31 56.05 -5.86
N VAL A 834 -2.95 54.88 -5.64
CA VAL A 834 -4.19 54.51 -4.88
C VAL A 834 -5.52 54.49 -5.70
N LEU A 835 -6.28 53.40 -5.50
CA LEU A 835 -7.71 53.10 -5.80
C LEU A 835 -8.20 52.74 -7.23
N ALA A 836 -9.16 51.80 -7.24
CA ALA A 836 -9.96 51.28 -8.35
C ALA A 836 -11.46 51.67 -8.12
N PRO A 837 -12.49 50.98 -8.63
CA PRO A 837 -12.70 50.23 -9.89
C PRO A 837 -13.91 50.77 -10.70
N ALA A 838 -14.23 50.25 -11.89
CA ALA A 838 -15.62 50.16 -12.39
C ALA A 838 -15.81 49.30 -13.66
N THR A 839 -16.82 48.44 -13.58
CA THR A 839 -17.64 47.77 -14.61
C THR A 839 -17.97 48.57 -15.89
N HIS A 840 -18.06 47.90 -17.05
CA HIS A 840 -19.38 47.55 -17.64
C HIS A 840 -19.35 46.52 -18.79
N ARG A 841 -20.53 45.94 -19.06
CA ARG A 841 -20.81 44.81 -19.98
C ARG A 841 -21.09 45.22 -21.45
N ARG A 842 -20.76 44.28 -22.35
CA ARG A 842 -21.46 43.87 -23.61
C ARG A 842 -21.76 44.91 -24.70
N ARG A 843 -21.37 44.55 -25.94
CA ARG A 843 -22.27 44.50 -27.12
C ARG A 843 -21.96 43.26 -27.99
N LEU A 844 -23.00 42.68 -28.58
CA LEU A 844 -22.95 41.74 -29.73
C LEU A 844 -22.88 42.60 -31.03
N VAL A 845 -22.76 42.15 -32.30
CA VAL A 845 -22.99 40.90 -33.08
C VAL A 845 -22.08 41.00 -34.36
N PRO A 846 -22.31 40.36 -35.56
CA PRO A 846 -22.42 38.94 -35.98
C PRO A 846 -21.43 38.51 -37.11
N GLY A 847 -21.35 37.19 -37.41
CA GLY A 847 -20.97 36.63 -38.74
C GLY A 847 -19.48 36.63 -39.12
N ILE A 848 -18.99 35.86 -40.12
CA ILE A 848 -19.60 35.04 -41.19
C ILE A 848 -18.74 33.75 -41.40
N GLY A 849 -19.31 32.71 -42.02
CA GLY A 849 -18.80 31.34 -42.13
C GLY A 849 -17.72 31.01 -43.19
N CYS A 850 -17.54 29.70 -43.38
CA CYS A 850 -16.65 28.97 -44.33
C CYS A 850 -15.13 29.09 -44.09
N GLY A 851 -14.30 28.07 -44.33
CA GLY A 851 -14.57 26.70 -44.75
C GLY A 851 -13.44 26.12 -45.61
N ALA A 852 -12.67 25.18 -45.05
CA ALA A 852 -11.75 24.23 -45.71
C ALA A 852 -11.22 23.25 -44.65
#